data_AF-A0A7R7GAX0-F1
#
_entry.id   AF-A0A7R7GAX0-F1
#
_cell.length_a   1.000
_cell.length_b   1.000
_cell.length_c   1.000
_cell.angle_alpha   90.00
_cell.angle_beta   90.00
_cell.angle_gamma   90.00
#
_symmetry.space_group_name_H-M   'P 1'
#
loop_
_entity.id
_entity.type
_entity.pdbx_description
1 polymer ?
#
loop_
_entity_poly.entity_id
_entity_poly.type
_entity_poly.pdbx_seq_one_letter_code
_entity_poly.pdbx_strand_id
1 'polypeptide(L)'
;MEVVDNQQTFAQIKRILNNHSTLLDAYSLLEPIILDLFGAQRMSIFQRRRQHQDLVARFKTGKETLEIKVPISPMSIAGYVALSQKAIIVADPYNPSLLQNIHPRLRFADKFDKDNDFKTQNILCVPIMNAGVMMGVIQVINKNSGAFSEEDLKLGNALALILGDKFRFELGGTNNPFDLLVHKGLLEEATLKELQESTPDIRALVQRLISEYRIAEQEIGNSLSIHYQVPYIPYLPEKYHKFENDSRLNVSYLKRNYVAVIADAHDKPIVLMAEPNNAALLMEIESAMGIDTYEIAVSLPNLILQYLGENSGGGAPGEMSDILDEIGTSTEENDEHVDELSDDAPAVVRLVSRILHDAKRLNASDIHIDPEKNAPTRVRMRVDGVCRDMNQVPNSHHSAVIARIKIMSNLNIAEKRVPQDGKLAFRMNGQLVEVRVATIPTVAGEGVVMRILASGGAMPIDKMNLAPNNRARLEEMIKKPHGILLVVGPTGSGKTTTLHAILGYLNTPEKKIWTAEDPVEITQPGLQQVQVSPKIGFTFANALRAFLRADPDIILIGEMRDKETAHAGIEASLTGHLVLSTLHTNSAPETITRLLDLGLDPVNFSDACVGILAQRLVRTLCGNCKEKYVATDTDLAFIERQYGKEHMAELNITAPLEIYRAKGCEECGNTGYKGRTGVHELLGMTQELRSLVYKEASVAEMKKQATNDGMRTLVQDAIFKVLKGDTDLAQVQIVGGE
;
A
#
# COMPACT_ATOMS: atom_id res chain seq x y z
N MET A 1 33.11 -33.23 -5.00
CA MET A 1 34.43 -33.29 -4.34
C MET A 1 34.84 -31.92 -3.82
N GLU A 2 34.65 -30.85 -4.60
CA GLU A 2 34.92 -29.44 -4.20
C GLU A 2 34.12 -28.93 -2.98
N VAL A 3 32.87 -29.35 -2.78
CA VAL A 3 32.03 -28.89 -1.64
C VAL A 3 32.55 -29.37 -0.27
N VAL A 4 33.24 -30.51 -0.23
CA VAL A 4 33.81 -31.08 1.01
C VAL A 4 35.10 -30.37 1.41
N ASP A 5 35.84 -29.86 0.42
CA ASP A 5 37.14 -29.19 0.59
C ASP A 5 36.96 -27.79 1.23
N ASN A 6 35.99 -27.02 0.74
CA ASN A 6 35.70 -25.68 1.27
C ASN A 6 35.29 -25.66 2.75
N GLN A 7 34.62 -26.71 3.24
CA GLN A 7 34.26 -26.82 4.66
C GLN A 7 35.47 -27.01 5.57
N GLN A 8 36.48 -27.78 5.11
CA GLN A 8 37.72 -27.97 5.86
C GLN A 8 38.54 -26.67 5.91
N THR A 9 38.61 -25.95 4.79
CA THR A 9 39.27 -24.64 4.70
C THR A 9 38.63 -23.61 5.65
N PHE A 10 37.30 -23.53 5.70
CA PHE A 10 36.61 -22.64 6.66
C PHE A 10 36.84 -23.03 8.13
N ALA A 11 36.91 -24.33 8.44
CA ALA A 11 37.23 -24.79 9.78
C ALA A 11 38.68 -24.41 10.19
N GLN A 12 39.62 -24.50 9.25
CA GLN A 12 41.01 -24.05 9.46
C GLN A 12 41.09 -22.54 9.71
N ILE A 13 40.40 -21.73 8.90
CA ILE A 13 40.32 -20.27 9.07
C ILE A 13 39.78 -19.92 10.45
N LYS A 14 38.67 -20.55 10.88
CA LYS A 14 38.10 -20.36 12.23
C LYS A 14 39.10 -20.68 13.34
N ARG A 15 39.84 -21.79 13.20
CA ARG A 15 40.86 -22.18 14.19
C ARG A 15 41.99 -21.15 14.30
N ILE A 16 42.45 -20.61 13.17
CA ILE A 16 43.49 -19.57 13.16
C ILE A 16 42.98 -18.29 13.86
N LEU A 17 41.78 -17.83 13.51
CA LEU A 17 41.17 -16.63 14.10
C LEU A 17 40.96 -16.74 15.62
N ASN A 18 40.62 -17.94 16.11
CA ASN A 18 40.41 -18.19 17.54
C ASN A 18 41.71 -18.25 18.35
N ASN A 19 42.83 -18.63 17.72
CA ASN A 19 44.12 -18.79 18.39
C ASN A 19 44.96 -17.51 18.47
N HIS A 20 44.52 -16.42 17.83
CA HIS A 20 45.24 -15.15 17.80
C HIS A 20 44.41 -14.04 18.45
N SER A 21 45.05 -13.10 19.14
CA SER A 21 44.38 -11.98 19.81
C SER A 21 43.77 -10.99 18.80
N THR A 22 44.50 -10.65 17.74
CA THR A 22 44.07 -9.68 16.73
C THR A 22 44.12 -10.27 15.32
N LEU A 23 43.33 -9.73 14.39
CA LEU A 23 43.39 -10.08 12.98
C LEU A 23 44.80 -9.84 12.43
N LEU A 24 45.47 -8.77 12.85
CA LEU A 24 46.81 -8.44 12.40
C LEU A 24 47.82 -9.55 12.73
N ASP A 25 47.64 -10.24 13.86
CA ASP A 25 48.47 -11.38 14.26
C ASP A 25 48.14 -12.65 13.47
N ALA A 26 46.87 -12.80 13.07
CA ALA A 26 46.41 -13.92 12.25
C ALA A 26 46.68 -13.73 10.74
N TYR A 27 46.87 -12.49 10.28
CA TYR A 27 46.82 -12.12 8.85
C TYR A 27 47.81 -12.92 8.00
N SER A 28 49.06 -13.06 8.44
CA SER A 28 50.10 -13.79 7.68
C SER A 28 49.80 -15.28 7.50
N LEU A 29 48.97 -15.86 8.37
CA LEU A 29 48.52 -17.25 8.26
C LEU A 29 47.24 -17.38 7.44
N LEU A 30 46.37 -16.36 7.48
CA LEU A 30 45.09 -16.33 6.76
C LEU A 30 45.26 -16.01 5.28
N GLU A 31 46.14 -15.08 4.95
CA GLU A 31 46.38 -14.59 3.59
C GLU A 31 46.62 -15.73 2.57
N PRO A 32 47.59 -16.65 2.75
CA PRO A 32 47.82 -17.71 1.76
C PRO A 32 46.63 -18.66 1.60
N ILE A 33 45.90 -18.94 2.68
CA ILE A 33 44.73 -19.85 2.67
C ILE A 33 43.57 -19.21 1.91
N ILE A 34 43.32 -17.92 2.14
CA ILE A 34 42.23 -17.19 1.48
C ILE A 34 42.57 -16.98 0.00
N LEU A 35 43.82 -16.64 -0.33
CA LEU A 35 44.25 -16.51 -1.73
C LEU A 35 44.11 -17.83 -2.50
N ASP A 36 44.45 -18.96 -1.88
CA ASP A 36 44.25 -20.29 -2.47
C ASP A 36 42.77 -20.62 -2.67
N LEU A 37 41.93 -20.34 -1.64
CA LEU A 37 40.47 -20.54 -1.69
C LEU A 37 39.81 -19.83 -2.89
N PHE A 38 40.27 -18.62 -3.23
CA PHE A 38 39.74 -17.85 -4.37
C PHE A 38 40.54 -18.05 -5.67
N GLY A 39 41.68 -18.75 -5.60
CA GLY A 39 42.66 -18.79 -6.67
C GLY A 39 43.05 -17.39 -7.13
N ALA A 40 43.44 -16.51 -6.22
CA ALA A 40 43.68 -15.08 -6.47
C ALA A 40 45.11 -14.64 -6.09
N GLN A 41 45.51 -13.45 -6.51
CA GLN A 41 46.89 -12.96 -6.34
C GLN A 41 47.08 -12.08 -5.11
N ARG A 42 46.07 -11.29 -4.74
CA ARG A 42 46.13 -10.37 -3.59
C ARG A 42 44.81 -10.27 -2.86
N MET A 43 44.89 -9.95 -1.58
CA MET A 43 43.71 -9.64 -0.77
C MET A 43 43.99 -8.48 0.17
N SER A 44 42.93 -7.84 0.64
CA SER A 44 42.99 -6.79 1.65
C SER A 44 41.77 -6.93 2.54
N ILE A 45 41.98 -6.86 3.86
CA ILE A 45 40.89 -6.79 4.81
C ILE A 45 40.95 -5.41 5.44
N PHE A 46 39.90 -4.64 5.22
CA PHE A 46 39.73 -3.33 5.83
C PHE A 46 38.80 -3.47 7.03
N GLN A 47 39.26 -3.06 8.20
CA GLN A 47 38.46 -3.00 9.42
C GLN A 47 37.93 -1.59 9.60
N ARG A 48 36.64 -1.48 9.94
CA ARG A 48 36.06 -0.18 10.31
C ARG A 48 36.70 0.28 11.62
N ARG A 49 37.09 1.55 11.70
CA ARG A 49 37.53 2.13 12.97
C ARG A 49 36.33 2.52 13.82
N ARG A 50 36.38 2.18 15.10
CA ARG A 50 35.37 2.57 16.09
C ARG A 50 35.21 4.09 16.11
N GLN A 51 33.97 4.58 16.04
CA GLN A 51 33.64 6.02 16.08
C GLN A 51 34.24 6.86 14.94
N HIS A 52 34.78 6.23 13.89
CA HIS A 52 35.25 6.92 12.69
C HIS A 52 34.54 6.36 11.45
N GLN A 53 34.45 7.16 10.40
CA GLN A 53 33.83 6.80 9.13
C GLN A 53 34.84 6.40 8.05
N ASP A 54 35.89 5.73 8.46
CA ASP A 54 36.86 5.18 7.54
C ASP A 54 37.19 3.74 7.88
N LEU A 55 37.53 3.03 6.81
CA LEU A 55 38.04 1.69 6.82
C LEU A 55 39.55 1.78 6.86
N VAL A 56 40.17 0.88 7.61
CA VAL A 56 41.62 0.80 7.74
C VAL A 56 42.09 -0.60 7.45
N ALA A 57 42.97 -0.73 6.46
CA ALA A 57 43.75 -1.94 6.24
C ALA A 57 45.16 -1.72 6.77
N ARG A 58 45.66 -2.68 7.55
CA ARG A 58 47.02 -2.68 8.09
C ARG A 58 47.79 -3.86 7.53
N PHE A 59 49.00 -3.60 7.05
CA PHE A 59 49.92 -4.61 6.53
C PHE A 59 51.23 -4.54 7.31
N LYS A 60 51.82 -5.68 7.65
CA LYS A 60 53.18 -5.74 8.18
C LYS A 60 54.15 -6.07 7.06
N THR A 61 55.08 -5.16 6.77
CA THR A 61 56.16 -5.38 5.78
C THR A 61 57.50 -5.26 6.52
N GLY A 62 58.10 -6.39 6.89
CA GLY A 62 59.29 -6.40 7.75
C GLY A 62 58.97 -5.93 9.19
N LYS A 63 59.62 -4.85 9.67
CA LYS A 63 59.37 -4.26 11.00
C LYS A 63 58.38 -3.08 10.98
N GLU A 64 57.96 -2.61 9.81
CA GLU A 64 57.09 -1.45 9.67
C GLU A 64 55.64 -1.88 9.36
N THR A 65 54.67 -1.13 9.90
CA THR A 65 53.24 -1.33 9.62
C THR A 65 52.77 -0.23 8.69
N LEU A 66 52.36 -0.60 7.47
CA LEU A 66 51.74 0.32 6.52
C LEU A 66 50.23 0.34 6.75
N GLU A 67 49.65 1.54 6.79
CA GLU A 67 48.23 1.75 7.05
C GLU A 67 47.56 2.44 5.85
N ILE A 68 46.55 1.79 5.26
CA ILE A 68 45.72 2.37 4.19
C ILE A 68 44.37 2.76 4.78
N LYS A 69 44.03 4.05 4.66
CA LYS A 69 42.74 4.60 5.12
C LYS A 69 41.83 4.88 3.93
N VAL A 70 40.61 4.38 4.00
CA VAL A 70 39.60 4.53 2.95
C VAL A 70 38.32 5.07 3.58
N PRO A 71 37.85 6.27 3.20
CA PRO A 71 36.56 6.79 3.67
C PRO A 71 35.41 5.85 3.29
N ILE A 72 34.43 5.69 4.17
CA ILE A 72 33.16 5.02 3.87
C ILE A 72 32.34 5.99 3.00
N SER A 73 32.55 5.93 1.69
CA SER A 73 31.91 6.81 0.71
C SER A 73 31.79 6.10 -0.63
N PRO A 74 30.94 6.57 -1.56
CA PRO A 74 30.79 5.93 -2.85
C PRO A 74 31.97 6.17 -3.80
N MET A 75 33.06 6.82 -3.36
CA MET A 75 34.18 7.23 -4.22
C MET A 75 35.23 6.13 -4.43
N SER A 76 35.19 5.06 -3.66
CA SER A 76 36.11 3.92 -3.79
C SER A 76 35.33 2.60 -3.69
N ILE A 77 35.91 1.52 -4.23
CA ILE A 77 35.28 0.19 -4.22
C ILE A 77 35.03 -0.30 -2.78
N ALA A 78 36.04 -0.25 -1.92
CA ALA A 78 35.91 -0.66 -0.52
C ALA A 78 34.96 0.28 0.25
N GLY A 79 35.06 1.60 0.05
CA GLY A 79 34.16 2.57 0.67
C GLY A 79 32.70 2.37 0.26
N TYR A 80 32.44 2.12 -1.03
CA TYR A 80 31.10 1.88 -1.55
C TYR A 80 30.51 0.57 -1.00
N VAL A 81 31.29 -0.51 -0.93
CA VAL A 81 30.83 -1.78 -0.37
C VAL A 81 30.51 -1.63 1.12
N ALA A 82 31.33 -0.90 1.86
CA ALA A 82 31.06 -0.58 3.26
C ALA A 82 29.79 0.27 3.45
N LEU A 83 29.58 1.26 2.59
CA LEU A 83 28.41 2.13 2.63
C LEU A 83 27.13 1.39 2.24
N SER A 84 27.18 0.64 1.14
CA SER A 84 26.04 -0.05 0.55
C SER A 84 25.69 -1.38 1.19
N GLN A 85 26.64 -1.97 1.92
CA GLN A 85 26.54 -3.32 2.47
C GLN A 85 26.21 -4.36 1.38
N LYS A 86 26.56 -4.08 0.12
CA LYS A 86 26.37 -4.99 -1.02
C LYS A 86 27.72 -5.47 -1.53
N ALA A 87 27.85 -6.79 -1.66
CA ALA A 87 28.99 -7.39 -2.34
C ALA A 87 28.95 -7.06 -3.84
N ILE A 88 30.12 -6.80 -4.43
CA ILE A 88 30.25 -6.50 -5.87
C ILE A 88 31.40 -7.28 -6.49
N ILE A 89 31.22 -7.61 -7.77
CA ILE A 89 32.28 -8.09 -8.66
C ILE A 89 32.56 -6.98 -9.67
N VAL A 90 33.83 -6.57 -9.76
CA VAL A 90 34.31 -5.59 -10.73
C VAL A 90 35.20 -6.32 -11.73
N ALA A 91 34.68 -6.50 -12.95
CA ALA A 91 35.36 -7.24 -14.00
C ALA A 91 36.57 -6.50 -14.59
N ASP A 92 36.53 -5.16 -14.59
CA ASP A 92 37.64 -4.28 -14.95
C ASP A 92 37.54 -2.97 -14.16
N PRO A 93 38.41 -2.74 -13.16
CA PRO A 93 38.36 -1.55 -12.33
C PRO A 93 38.84 -0.29 -13.05
N TYR A 94 39.52 -0.40 -14.18
CA TYR A 94 39.94 0.76 -14.98
C TYR A 94 38.84 1.26 -15.92
N ASN A 95 37.74 0.51 -16.11
CA ASN A 95 36.64 0.88 -16.98
C ASN A 95 35.62 1.79 -16.25
N PRO A 96 35.53 3.09 -16.56
CA PRO A 96 34.65 4.01 -15.83
C PRO A 96 33.17 3.68 -16.02
N SER A 97 32.77 3.15 -17.18
CA SER A 97 31.38 2.81 -17.47
C SER A 97 30.89 1.66 -16.61
N LEU A 98 31.73 0.65 -16.36
CA LEU A 98 31.39 -0.46 -15.46
C LEU A 98 31.20 0.02 -14.02
N LEU A 99 32.07 0.91 -13.55
CA LEU A 99 31.95 1.48 -12.20
C LEU A 99 30.73 2.42 -12.07
N GLN A 100 30.44 3.23 -13.08
CA GLN A 100 29.29 4.14 -13.07
C GLN A 100 27.94 3.40 -13.08
N ASN A 101 27.88 2.21 -13.69
CA ASN A 101 26.72 1.34 -13.63
C ASN A 101 26.45 0.82 -12.20
N ILE A 102 27.48 0.69 -11.37
CA ILE A 102 27.35 0.33 -9.95
C ILE A 102 26.93 1.57 -9.15
N HIS A 103 27.67 2.68 -9.30
CA HIS A 103 27.31 3.96 -8.71
C HIS A 103 27.96 5.13 -9.49
N PRO A 104 27.24 6.24 -9.78
CA PRO A 104 27.75 7.34 -10.63
C PRO A 104 29.08 7.94 -10.17
N ARG A 105 29.33 7.95 -8.85
CA ARG A 105 30.54 8.48 -8.22
C ARG A 105 31.65 7.46 -7.99
N LEU A 106 31.42 6.18 -8.29
CA LEU A 106 32.41 5.13 -8.03
C LEU A 106 33.61 5.26 -8.95
N ARG A 107 34.81 5.26 -8.36
CA ARG A 107 36.09 5.36 -9.06
C ARG A 107 37.05 4.32 -8.49
N PHE A 108 37.99 3.88 -9.33
CA PHE A 108 39.11 3.06 -8.89
C PHE A 108 40.31 3.95 -8.56
N ALA A 109 40.90 3.74 -7.38
CA ALA A 109 42.06 4.48 -6.92
C ALA A 109 43.34 3.76 -7.40
N ASP A 110 43.83 4.14 -8.58
CA ASP A 110 44.96 3.48 -9.25
C ASP A 110 46.36 3.88 -8.70
N LYS A 111 46.40 4.72 -7.65
CA LYS A 111 47.66 5.22 -7.08
C LYS A 111 48.58 4.09 -6.62
N PHE A 112 48.02 3.07 -5.98
CA PHE A 112 48.80 1.92 -5.48
C PHE A 112 49.33 1.04 -6.61
N ASP A 113 48.60 0.92 -7.71
CA ASP A 113 49.02 0.19 -8.92
C ASP A 113 50.08 0.96 -9.72
N LYS A 114 50.12 2.30 -9.63
CA LYS A 114 51.16 3.13 -10.24
C LYS A 114 52.49 3.08 -9.51
N ASP A 115 52.45 2.87 -8.19
CA ASP A 115 53.63 2.85 -7.31
C ASP A 115 54.26 1.44 -7.20
N ASN A 116 53.68 0.41 -7.84
CA ASN A 116 54.13 -0.99 -7.77
C ASN A 116 54.04 -1.70 -9.14
N ASP A 117 54.84 -2.75 -9.38
CA ASP A 117 54.77 -3.60 -10.59
C ASP A 117 53.53 -4.52 -10.66
N PHE A 118 52.46 -4.19 -9.93
CA PHE A 118 51.23 -4.99 -9.84
C PHE A 118 50.06 -4.26 -10.47
N LYS A 119 49.41 -4.90 -11.45
CA LYS A 119 48.25 -4.36 -12.14
C LYS A 119 46.97 -5.09 -11.74
N THR A 120 46.00 -4.35 -11.24
CA THR A 120 44.67 -4.85 -10.91
C THR A 120 43.85 -5.06 -12.19
N GLN A 121 43.26 -6.24 -12.33
CA GLN A 121 42.49 -6.70 -13.49
C GLN A 121 41.03 -6.93 -13.12
N ASN A 122 40.75 -7.59 -12.00
CA ASN A 122 39.41 -7.83 -11.50
C ASN A 122 39.40 -7.86 -9.97
N ILE A 123 38.24 -7.52 -9.38
CA ILE A 123 38.07 -7.39 -7.93
C ILE A 123 36.77 -8.06 -7.50
N LEU A 124 36.84 -8.88 -6.47
CA LEU A 124 35.71 -9.29 -5.64
C LEU A 124 35.77 -8.51 -4.33
N CYS A 125 34.70 -7.79 -3.98
CA CYS A 125 34.68 -6.97 -2.76
C CYS A 125 33.40 -7.28 -1.98
N VAL A 126 33.54 -7.68 -0.72
CA VAL A 126 32.45 -8.22 0.10
C VAL A 126 32.44 -7.51 1.47
N PRO A 127 31.26 -7.06 1.95
CA PRO A 127 31.16 -6.43 3.26
C PRO A 127 31.25 -7.49 4.36
N ILE A 128 31.98 -7.16 5.43
CA ILE A 128 32.07 -7.98 6.65
C ILE A 128 31.00 -7.45 7.61
N MET A 129 29.94 -8.25 7.78
CA MET A 129 28.77 -7.89 8.59
C MET A 129 28.69 -8.77 9.83
N ASN A 130 28.25 -8.21 10.95
CA ASN A 130 27.87 -8.98 12.14
C ASN A 130 26.61 -8.37 12.77
N ALA A 131 25.58 -9.19 13.00
CA ALA A 131 24.29 -8.74 13.56
C ALA A 131 23.71 -7.49 12.86
N GLY A 132 23.83 -7.41 11.53
CA GLY A 132 23.36 -6.27 10.75
C GLY A 132 24.23 -5.02 10.81
N VAL A 133 25.36 -5.04 11.53
CA VAL A 133 26.30 -3.91 11.62
C VAL A 133 27.53 -4.17 10.74
N MET A 134 27.94 -3.17 9.96
CA MET A 134 29.11 -3.23 9.09
C MET A 134 30.40 -3.08 9.92
N MET A 135 31.21 -4.14 9.93
CA MET A 135 32.47 -4.26 10.67
C MET A 135 33.70 -3.96 9.80
N GLY A 136 33.59 -4.14 8.49
CA GLY A 136 34.70 -3.99 7.56
C GLY A 136 34.36 -4.46 6.16
N VAL A 137 35.39 -4.65 5.34
CA VAL A 137 35.29 -5.13 3.96
C VAL A 137 36.47 -6.03 3.66
N ILE A 138 36.24 -7.14 2.97
CA ILE A 138 37.29 -7.94 2.35
C ILE A 138 37.29 -7.72 0.85
N GLN A 139 38.48 -7.48 0.31
CA GLN A 139 38.74 -7.29 -1.10
C GLN A 139 39.70 -8.37 -1.57
N VAL A 140 39.36 -9.08 -2.63
CA VAL A 140 40.19 -10.10 -3.29
C VAL A 140 40.43 -9.64 -4.73
N ILE A 141 41.67 -9.70 -5.16
CA ILE A 141 42.17 -9.03 -6.38
C ILE A 141 42.87 -10.03 -7.28
N ASN A 142 42.55 -9.97 -8.57
CA ASN A 142 43.10 -10.77 -9.66
C ASN A 142 42.92 -12.28 -9.45
N LYS A 143 41.83 -12.81 -9.98
CA LYS A 143 41.68 -14.27 -10.11
C LYS A 143 42.69 -14.82 -11.12
N ASN A 144 43.37 -15.91 -10.75
CA ASN A 144 44.44 -16.54 -11.54
C ASN A 144 43.94 -17.13 -12.86
N SER A 145 42.67 -17.54 -12.92
CA SER A 145 42.01 -18.06 -14.11
C SER A 145 40.59 -17.52 -14.22
N GLY A 146 40.28 -16.83 -15.33
CA GLY A 146 38.98 -16.25 -15.60
C GLY A 146 38.64 -15.01 -14.76
N ALA A 147 37.35 -14.64 -14.75
CA ALA A 147 36.81 -13.59 -13.90
C ALA A 147 36.19 -14.20 -12.62
N PHE A 148 36.03 -13.38 -11.59
CA PHE A 148 35.22 -13.77 -10.43
C PHE A 148 33.77 -14.09 -10.85
N SER A 149 33.22 -15.15 -10.27
CA SER A 149 31.88 -15.68 -10.54
C SER A 149 30.95 -15.47 -9.34
N GLU A 150 29.66 -15.76 -9.54
CA GLU A 150 28.67 -15.81 -8.45
C GLU A 150 29.02 -16.86 -7.38
N GLU A 151 29.78 -17.90 -7.71
CA GLU A 151 30.25 -18.89 -6.73
C GLU A 151 31.34 -18.30 -5.84
N ASP A 152 32.26 -17.51 -6.39
CA ASP A 152 33.24 -16.77 -5.60
C ASP A 152 32.54 -15.75 -4.69
N LEU A 153 31.48 -15.08 -5.18
CA LEU A 153 30.68 -14.18 -4.36
C LEU A 153 30.07 -14.91 -3.16
N LYS A 154 29.52 -16.12 -3.35
CA LYS A 154 28.99 -16.95 -2.26
C LYS A 154 30.08 -17.35 -1.25
N LEU A 155 31.25 -17.76 -1.73
CA LEU A 155 32.40 -18.08 -0.87
C LEU A 155 32.87 -16.84 -0.08
N GLY A 156 32.94 -15.68 -0.73
CA GLY A 156 33.28 -14.42 -0.10
C GLY A 156 32.30 -14.04 1.00
N ASN A 157 31.00 -14.18 0.77
CA ASN A 157 29.98 -13.94 1.79
C ASN A 157 30.11 -14.92 2.98
N ALA A 158 30.38 -16.20 2.72
CA ALA A 158 30.59 -17.19 3.77
C ALA A 158 31.84 -16.88 4.63
N LEU A 159 32.94 -16.45 3.99
CA LEU A 159 34.15 -16.00 4.69
C LEU A 159 33.89 -14.72 5.50
N ALA A 160 33.16 -13.76 4.93
CA ALA A 160 32.82 -12.51 5.59
C ALA A 160 32.03 -12.72 6.89
N LEU A 161 31.13 -13.71 6.94
CA LEU A 161 30.44 -14.09 8.17
C LEU A 161 31.42 -14.55 9.27
N ILE A 162 32.43 -15.35 8.91
CA ILE A 162 33.45 -15.84 9.86
C ILE A 162 34.30 -14.68 10.39
N LEU A 163 34.70 -13.75 9.51
CA LEU A 163 35.48 -12.57 9.89
C LEU A 163 34.67 -11.60 10.75
N GLY A 164 33.35 -11.49 10.50
CA GLY A 164 32.46 -10.61 11.25
C GLY A 164 32.43 -10.92 12.75
N ASP A 165 32.39 -12.20 13.12
CA ASP A 165 32.43 -12.63 14.53
C ASP A 165 33.72 -12.16 15.21
N LYS A 166 34.88 -12.35 14.56
CA LYS A 166 36.18 -11.91 15.09
C LYS A 166 36.23 -10.39 15.26
N PHE A 167 35.78 -9.66 14.25
CA PHE A 167 35.85 -8.20 14.24
C PHE A 167 34.98 -7.58 15.33
N ARG A 168 33.79 -8.15 15.58
CA ARG A 168 32.93 -7.71 16.67
C ARG A 168 33.67 -7.77 18.01
N PHE A 169 34.34 -8.88 18.31
CA PHE A 169 35.09 -9.02 19.58
C PHE A 169 36.21 -7.99 19.70
N GLU A 170 36.97 -7.76 18.63
CA GLU A 170 38.05 -6.77 18.63
C GLU A 170 37.55 -5.33 18.77
N LEU A 171 36.40 -5.01 18.17
CA LEU A 171 35.76 -3.69 18.23
C LEU A 171 34.92 -3.50 19.51
N GLY A 172 34.79 -4.54 20.33
CA GLY A 172 34.00 -4.55 21.56
C GLY A 172 32.49 -4.39 21.32
N GLY A 173 31.98 -4.81 20.16
CA GLY A 173 30.56 -4.77 19.82
C GLY A 173 29.73 -5.87 20.50
N THR A 174 28.42 -5.67 20.57
CA THR A 174 27.45 -6.62 21.14
C THR A 174 26.74 -7.44 20.06
N ASN A 175 26.10 -8.56 20.44
CA ASN A 175 25.27 -9.34 19.50
C ASN A 175 23.97 -8.59 19.20
N ASN A 176 23.34 -8.00 20.22
CA ASN A 176 22.11 -7.24 20.08
C ASN A 176 22.27 -5.79 20.58
N PRO A 177 21.39 -4.86 20.14
CA PRO A 177 21.48 -3.44 20.49
C PRO A 177 21.51 -3.12 21.99
N PHE A 178 20.95 -4.00 22.84
CA PHE A 178 20.76 -3.75 24.27
C PHE A 178 21.55 -4.69 25.20
N ASP A 179 22.41 -5.56 24.67
CA ASP A 179 23.17 -6.51 25.51
C ASP A 179 24.07 -5.81 26.54
N LEU A 180 24.53 -4.58 26.26
CA LEU A 180 25.34 -3.81 27.22
C LEU A 180 24.55 -3.49 28.49
N LEU A 181 23.23 -3.30 28.39
CA LEU A 181 22.37 -3.05 29.54
C LEU A 181 22.35 -4.27 30.46
N VAL A 182 22.31 -5.48 29.90
CA VAL A 182 22.40 -6.74 30.64
C VAL A 182 23.77 -6.90 31.28
N HIS A 183 24.84 -6.65 30.51
CA HIS A 183 26.21 -6.73 31.03
C HIS A 183 26.47 -5.76 32.19
N LYS A 184 25.83 -4.58 32.18
CA LYS A 184 25.90 -3.60 33.28
C LYS A 184 24.96 -3.91 34.45
N GLY A 185 24.14 -4.97 34.38
CA GLY A 185 23.16 -5.33 35.40
C GLY A 185 21.96 -4.36 35.47
N LEU A 186 21.70 -3.58 34.43
CA LEU A 186 20.57 -2.65 34.35
C LEU A 186 19.28 -3.32 33.86
N LEU A 187 19.38 -4.51 33.27
CA LEU A 187 18.27 -5.29 32.77
C LEU A 187 18.62 -6.78 32.86
N GLU A 188 17.66 -7.64 33.23
CA GLU A 188 17.89 -9.09 33.24
C GLU A 188 17.82 -9.67 31.82
N GLU A 189 18.63 -10.70 31.53
CA GLU A 189 18.68 -11.33 30.20
C GLU A 189 17.33 -11.91 29.76
N ALA A 190 16.60 -12.55 30.69
CA ALA A 190 15.28 -13.10 30.44
C ALA A 190 14.27 -12.01 30.07
N THR A 191 14.31 -10.88 30.79
CA THR A 191 13.46 -9.72 30.53
C THR A 191 13.77 -9.08 29.18
N LEU A 192 15.05 -8.88 28.85
CA LEU A 192 15.42 -8.33 27.55
C LEU A 192 14.88 -9.20 26.40
N LYS A 193 14.99 -10.52 26.53
CA LYS A 193 14.49 -11.47 25.54
C LYS A 193 12.97 -11.40 25.37
N GLU A 194 12.23 -11.37 26.47
CA GLU A 194 10.76 -11.22 26.45
C GLU A 194 10.33 -9.89 25.81
N LEU A 195 11.03 -8.79 26.12
CA LEU A 195 10.77 -7.49 25.52
C LEU A 195 11.04 -7.47 24.02
N GLN A 196 12.11 -8.13 23.57
CA GLN A 196 12.44 -8.25 22.15
C GLN A 196 11.45 -9.13 21.39
N GLU A 197 10.94 -10.20 22.01
CA GLU A 197 9.92 -11.08 21.41
C GLU A 197 8.53 -10.41 21.35
N SER A 198 8.15 -9.68 22.40
CA SER A 198 6.86 -8.98 22.48
C SER A 198 6.83 -7.65 21.73
N THR A 199 7.98 -7.01 21.50
CA THR A 199 8.09 -5.70 20.87
C THR A 199 9.24 -5.71 19.84
N PRO A 200 8.97 -6.22 18.63
CA PRO A 200 9.99 -6.31 17.57
C PRO A 200 10.41 -4.94 17.02
N ASP A 201 9.61 -3.89 17.24
CA ASP A 201 9.95 -2.52 16.88
C ASP A 201 10.91 -1.92 17.92
N ILE A 202 12.16 -1.64 17.52
CA ILE A 202 13.19 -1.06 18.38
C ILE A 202 12.74 0.26 19.01
N ARG A 203 11.84 1.00 18.36
CA ARG A 203 11.30 2.29 18.84
C ARG A 203 10.44 2.11 20.07
N ALA A 204 9.43 1.24 19.97
CA ALA A 204 8.57 0.89 21.09
C ALA A 204 9.38 0.23 22.21
N LEU A 205 10.40 -0.56 21.86
CA LEU A 205 11.30 -1.17 22.85
C LEU A 205 12.10 -0.13 23.63
N VAL A 206 12.73 0.85 22.97
CA VAL A 206 13.43 1.96 23.64
C VAL A 206 12.50 2.72 24.59
N GLN A 207 11.27 3.00 24.15
CA GLN A 207 10.29 3.68 24.99
C GLN A 207 9.95 2.88 26.24
N ARG A 208 9.71 1.57 26.11
CA ARG A 208 9.43 0.67 27.25
C ARG A 208 10.62 0.56 28.20
N LEU A 209 11.84 0.50 27.69
CA LEU A 209 13.06 0.51 28.53
C LEU A 209 13.16 1.78 29.39
N ILE A 210 12.72 2.93 28.85
CA ILE A 210 12.69 4.21 29.58
C ILE A 210 11.51 4.25 30.57
N SER A 211 10.29 3.92 30.13
CA SER A 211 9.07 4.14 30.92
C SER A 211 8.79 3.04 31.94
N GLU A 212 8.90 1.77 31.54
CA GLU A 212 8.57 0.60 32.38
C GLU A 212 9.76 0.24 33.28
N TYR A 213 10.98 0.23 32.71
CA TYR A 213 12.19 -0.23 33.40
C TYR A 213 13.07 0.91 33.95
N ARG A 214 12.70 2.18 33.69
CA ARG A 214 13.38 3.37 34.21
C ARG A 214 14.88 3.42 33.91
N ILE A 215 15.31 2.83 32.80
CA ILE A 215 16.70 2.89 32.35
C ILE A 215 16.97 4.30 31.81
N ALA A 216 18.05 4.91 32.27
CA ALA A 216 18.45 6.25 31.81
C ALA A 216 18.74 6.25 30.30
N GLU A 217 18.25 7.26 29.59
CA GLU A 217 18.46 7.45 28.14
C GLU A 217 19.93 7.35 27.73
N GLN A 218 20.82 7.89 28.55
CA GLN A 218 22.27 7.83 28.34
C GLN A 218 22.79 6.39 28.29
N GLU A 219 22.27 5.49 29.12
CA GLU A 219 22.69 4.08 29.16
C GLU A 219 22.19 3.32 27.93
N ILE A 220 20.96 3.60 27.49
CA ILE A 220 20.39 3.05 26.27
C ILE A 220 21.19 3.54 25.05
N GLY A 221 21.43 4.84 24.95
CA GLY A 221 22.24 5.44 23.88
C GLY A 221 23.66 4.90 23.83
N ASN A 222 24.30 4.71 24.99
CA ASN A 222 25.61 4.06 25.09
C ASN A 222 25.59 2.61 24.59
N SER A 223 24.55 1.84 24.91
CA SER A 223 24.37 0.48 24.40
C SER A 223 24.27 0.46 22.87
N LEU A 224 23.43 1.33 22.30
CA LEU A 224 23.29 1.46 20.85
C LEU A 224 24.60 1.92 20.18
N SER A 225 25.35 2.83 20.80
CA SER A 225 26.66 3.28 20.29
C SER A 225 27.67 2.14 20.20
N ILE A 226 27.72 1.27 21.22
CA ILE A 226 28.60 0.11 21.23
C ILE A 226 28.15 -0.92 20.18
N HIS A 227 26.85 -1.14 20.04
CA HIS A 227 26.33 -2.07 19.04
C HIS A 227 26.61 -1.60 17.60
N TYR A 228 26.18 -0.38 17.26
CA TYR A 228 26.29 0.17 15.90
C TYR A 228 27.68 0.74 15.55
N GLN A 229 28.58 0.84 16.54
CA GLN A 229 29.95 1.34 16.38
C GLN A 229 30.03 2.78 15.85
N VAL A 230 29.02 3.60 16.17
CA VAL A 230 28.95 5.05 15.88
C VAL A 230 28.80 5.85 17.19
N PRO A 231 29.21 7.12 17.25
CA PRO A 231 28.99 7.95 18.43
C PRO A 231 27.51 8.07 18.78
N TYR A 232 27.18 8.04 20.08
CA TYR A 232 25.86 8.46 20.56
C TYR A 232 25.86 9.98 20.77
N ILE A 233 24.86 10.66 20.23
CA ILE A 233 24.65 12.10 20.43
C ILE A 233 23.30 12.31 21.15
N PRO A 234 23.29 12.82 22.39
CA PRO A 234 22.07 13.24 23.05
C PRO A 234 21.56 14.57 22.47
N TYR A 235 20.40 15.05 22.93
CA TYR A 235 19.91 16.37 22.55
C TYR A 235 20.72 17.47 23.26
N LEU A 236 21.51 18.22 22.48
CA LEU A 236 22.43 19.26 22.92
C LEU A 236 22.31 20.46 21.96
N PRO A 237 21.22 21.24 22.04
CA PRO A 237 20.94 22.34 21.10
C PRO A 237 21.99 23.47 21.15
N GLU A 238 22.76 23.57 22.23
CA GLU A 238 23.87 24.52 22.35
C GLU A 238 25.11 24.11 21.56
N LYS A 239 25.25 22.81 21.23
CA LYS A 239 26.42 22.25 20.54
C LYS A 239 26.11 21.87 19.10
N TYR A 240 24.88 21.47 18.82
CA TYR A 240 24.44 21.04 17.50
C TYR A 240 23.18 21.79 17.09
N HIS A 241 23.19 22.34 15.88
CA HIS A 241 22.03 22.95 15.24
C HIS A 241 21.53 22.09 14.09
N LYS A 242 20.30 22.34 13.64
CA LYS A 242 19.76 21.72 12.43
C LYS A 242 20.61 22.17 11.24
N PHE A 243 21.07 21.22 10.42
CA PHE A 243 21.85 21.56 9.24
C PHE A 243 20.94 22.20 8.19
N GLU A 244 21.19 23.47 7.89
CA GLU A 244 20.45 24.22 6.87
C GLU A 244 21.06 23.96 5.50
N ASN A 245 20.22 23.51 4.57
CA ASN A 245 20.60 23.29 3.18
C ASN A 245 19.35 23.50 2.31
N ASP A 246 19.50 24.02 1.09
CA ASP A 246 18.45 24.26 0.07
C ASP A 246 17.73 22.97 -0.41
N SER A 247 17.90 21.87 0.32
CA SER A 247 17.45 20.52 0.01
C SER A 247 16.03 20.20 0.49
N ARG A 248 15.39 19.28 -0.25
CA ARG A 248 13.94 19.07 -0.37
C ARG A 248 13.34 18.03 0.60
N LEU A 249 14.00 17.71 1.71
CA LEU A 249 13.51 16.68 2.63
C LEU A 249 12.48 17.26 3.60
N ASN A 250 11.24 16.77 3.48
CA ASN A 250 10.15 17.15 4.38
C ASN A 250 10.47 16.70 5.82
N VAL A 251 10.32 17.61 6.81
CA VAL A 251 10.45 17.31 8.24
C VAL A 251 9.57 16.12 8.66
N SER A 252 8.37 15.95 8.09
CA SER A 252 7.51 14.79 8.39
C SER A 252 8.14 13.45 7.97
N TYR A 253 8.89 13.44 6.85
CA TYR A 253 9.63 12.25 6.40
C TYR A 253 10.79 11.95 7.36
N LEU A 254 11.51 12.99 7.78
CA LEU A 254 12.60 12.90 8.76
C LEU A 254 12.11 12.37 10.12
N LYS A 255 10.98 12.91 10.62
CA LYS A 255 10.34 12.47 11.86
C LYS A 255 9.89 11.00 11.78
N ARG A 256 9.22 10.61 10.69
CA ARG A 256 8.73 9.23 10.50
C ARG A 256 9.85 8.19 10.46
N ASN A 257 10.99 8.56 9.88
CA ASN A 257 12.15 7.69 9.77
C ASN A 257 13.15 7.86 10.93
N TYR A 258 12.87 8.74 11.89
CA TYR A 258 13.76 9.10 13.00
C TYR A 258 15.19 9.39 12.52
N VAL A 259 15.27 10.31 11.55
CA VAL A 259 16.53 10.83 11.05
C VAL A 259 16.51 12.35 11.18
N ALA A 260 17.56 12.93 11.74
CA ALA A 260 17.82 14.35 11.66
C ALA A 260 19.19 14.56 11.00
N VAL A 261 19.34 15.64 10.25
CA VAL A 261 20.66 16.10 9.82
C VAL A 261 20.97 17.35 10.61
N ILE A 262 21.94 17.19 11.51
CA ILE A 262 22.42 18.24 12.41
C ILE A 262 23.83 18.65 11.96
N ALA A 263 24.35 19.74 12.50
CA ALA A 263 25.71 20.16 12.28
C ALA A 263 26.36 20.61 13.58
N ASP A 264 27.68 20.50 13.65
CA ASP A 264 28.47 21.08 14.74
C ASP A 264 28.77 22.56 14.49
N ALA A 265 29.49 23.21 15.42
CA ALA A 265 29.89 24.61 15.30
C ALA A 265 30.77 24.95 14.06
N HIS A 266 31.22 23.95 13.30
CA HIS A 266 31.97 24.11 12.06
C HIS A 266 31.12 23.83 10.81
N ASP A 267 29.79 23.75 10.95
CA ASP A 267 28.83 23.39 9.89
C ASP A 267 29.11 22.04 9.23
N LYS A 268 29.77 21.13 9.94
CA LYS A 268 30.00 19.78 9.44
C LYS A 268 28.72 18.95 9.58
N PRO A 269 28.15 18.40 8.49
CA PRO A 269 26.90 17.64 8.57
C PRO A 269 27.07 16.35 9.37
N ILE A 270 26.08 16.00 10.18
CA ILE A 270 25.98 14.76 10.94
C ILE A 270 24.59 14.19 10.71
N VAL A 271 24.52 13.00 10.12
CA VAL A 271 23.28 12.24 9.96
C VAL A 271 23.03 11.47 11.26
N LEU A 272 22.05 11.93 12.02
CA LEU A 272 21.64 11.37 13.31
C LEU A 272 20.47 10.41 13.10
N MET A 273 20.63 9.14 13.46
CA MET A 273 19.62 8.09 13.18
C MET A 273 19.31 7.25 14.41
N ALA A 274 18.10 6.72 14.49
CA ALA A 274 17.76 5.67 15.46
C ALA A 274 18.40 4.32 15.11
N GLU A 275 18.50 3.99 13.81
CA GLU A 275 19.05 2.73 13.30
C GLU A 275 20.13 2.99 12.21
N PRO A 276 21.40 3.21 12.61
CA PRO A 276 22.49 3.56 11.69
C PRO A 276 22.89 2.46 10.69
N ASN A 277 22.37 1.24 10.84
CA ASN A 277 22.60 0.14 9.90
C ASN A 277 21.70 0.21 8.65
N ASN A 278 20.71 1.12 8.60
CA ASN A 278 19.85 1.31 7.44
C ASN A 278 20.57 2.08 6.31
N ALA A 279 21.40 1.34 5.55
CA ALA A 279 22.20 1.89 4.44
C ALA A 279 21.37 2.54 3.32
N ALA A 280 20.16 2.02 3.06
CA ALA A 280 19.28 2.57 2.03
C ALA A 280 18.80 3.99 2.39
N LEU A 281 18.37 4.16 3.65
CA LEU A 281 17.96 5.46 4.18
C LEU A 281 19.12 6.44 4.24
N LEU A 282 20.32 6.00 4.64
CA LEU A 282 21.53 6.83 4.62
C LEU A 282 21.83 7.40 3.22
N MET A 283 21.79 6.55 2.18
CA MET A 283 22.01 7.00 0.80
C MET A 283 20.90 7.92 0.29
N GLU A 284 19.65 7.69 0.71
CA GLU A 284 18.54 8.56 0.36
C GLU A 284 18.75 9.97 0.93
N ILE A 285 19.17 10.06 2.20
CA ILE A 285 19.49 11.33 2.86
C ILE A 285 20.70 12.00 2.20
N GLU A 286 21.78 11.27 1.94
CA GLU A 286 22.96 11.77 1.22
C GLU A 286 22.58 12.35 -0.14
N SER A 287 21.81 11.59 -0.93
CA SER A 287 21.39 12.00 -2.27
C SER A 287 20.42 13.18 -2.26
N ALA A 288 19.49 13.22 -1.30
CA ALA A 288 18.49 14.27 -1.24
C ALA A 288 19.07 15.59 -0.70
N MET A 289 20.05 15.51 0.20
CA MET A 289 20.76 16.68 0.74
C MET A 289 21.94 17.13 -0.11
N GLY A 290 22.47 16.29 -1.00
CA GLY A 290 23.66 16.64 -1.78
C GLY A 290 24.89 16.88 -0.90
N ILE A 291 24.97 16.18 0.24
CA ILE A 291 26.12 16.27 1.16
C ILE A 291 27.16 15.22 0.75
N ASP A 292 28.39 15.67 0.52
CA ASP A 292 29.48 14.81 0.04
C ASP A 292 30.32 14.22 1.17
N THR A 293 30.25 14.84 2.35
CA THR A 293 30.98 14.46 3.55
C THR A 293 30.10 14.74 4.76
N TYR A 294 29.81 13.71 5.55
CA TYR A 294 28.93 13.81 6.73
C TYR A 294 29.30 12.74 7.74
N GLU A 295 29.18 13.03 9.04
CA GLU A 295 29.32 12.02 10.11
C GLU A 295 28.03 11.23 10.33
N ILE A 296 28.11 10.03 10.91
CA ILE A 296 26.94 9.21 11.28
C ILE A 296 26.99 9.04 12.79
N ALA A 297 25.86 9.33 13.44
CA ALA A 297 25.69 9.15 14.87
C ALA A 297 24.37 8.46 15.17
N VAL A 298 24.32 7.77 16.31
CA VAL A 298 23.07 7.19 16.83
C VAL A 298 22.45 8.11 17.87
N SER A 299 21.12 8.18 17.91
CA SER A 299 20.39 8.79 19.03
C SER A 299 19.07 8.09 19.27
N LEU A 300 18.38 8.47 20.34
CA LEU A 300 17.09 7.91 20.68
C LEU A 300 15.98 8.58 19.85
N PRO A 301 14.91 7.85 19.47
CA PRO A 301 13.82 8.38 18.66
C PRO A 301 13.28 9.72 19.15
N ASN A 302 13.02 9.85 20.45
CA ASN A 302 12.50 11.07 21.08
C ASN A 302 13.49 12.26 20.97
N LEU A 303 14.79 12.02 21.15
CA LEU A 303 15.82 13.06 21.06
C LEU A 303 16.02 13.53 19.61
N ILE A 304 15.84 12.64 18.64
CA ILE A 304 15.86 12.99 17.21
C ILE A 304 14.67 13.89 16.88
N LEU A 305 13.48 13.58 17.41
CA LEU A 305 12.30 14.42 17.24
C LEU A 305 12.48 15.82 17.86
N GLN A 306 13.20 15.93 18.99
CA GLN A 306 13.57 17.22 19.58
C GLN A 306 14.44 18.08 18.62
N TYR A 307 15.43 17.49 17.95
CA TYR A 307 16.20 18.19 16.90
C TYR A 307 15.36 18.60 15.69
N LEU A 308 14.23 17.93 15.45
CA LEU A 308 13.27 18.25 14.40
C LEU A 308 12.16 19.22 14.85
N GLY A 309 12.26 19.80 16.05
CA GLY A 309 11.36 20.83 16.56
C GLY A 309 10.17 20.31 17.38
N GLU A 310 10.23 19.08 17.89
CA GLU A 310 9.18 18.54 18.78
C GLU A 310 9.48 18.89 20.26
N ASN A 311 8.61 19.70 20.88
CA ASN A 311 8.81 20.13 22.26
C ASN A 311 8.62 18.97 23.23
N SER A 312 9.60 18.78 24.12
CA SER A 312 9.55 17.75 25.16
C SER A 312 8.84 18.23 26.41
N GLY A 313 7.51 18.03 26.43
CA GLY A 313 6.70 18.05 27.64
C GLY A 313 6.26 16.63 27.98
N GLY A 314 6.77 16.07 29.07
CA GLY A 314 6.46 14.72 29.51
C GLY A 314 4.97 14.49 29.77
N GLY A 315 4.39 13.56 29.02
CA GLY A 315 3.07 12.97 29.23
C GLY A 315 2.98 11.72 28.36
N ALA A 316 2.42 10.63 28.88
CA ALA A 316 2.26 9.37 28.17
C ALA A 316 1.64 9.57 26.76
N PRO A 317 1.89 8.70 25.77
CA PRO A 317 1.30 8.84 24.45
C PRO A 317 -0.19 8.51 24.55
N GLY A 318 -0.99 9.53 24.83
CA GLY A 318 -2.36 9.62 24.42
C GLY A 318 -2.38 9.80 22.91
N GLU A 319 -3.17 8.95 22.26
CA GLU A 319 -3.40 8.91 20.84
C GLU A 319 -3.78 10.29 20.26
N MET A 320 -3.20 10.60 19.09
CA MET A 320 -3.94 11.21 17.98
C MET A 320 -4.53 12.63 18.16
N SER A 321 -4.04 13.45 19.10
CA SER A 321 -4.47 14.85 19.23
C SER A 321 -3.52 15.85 18.54
N ASP A 322 -2.20 15.68 18.60
CA ASP A 322 -1.30 16.83 18.36
C ASP A 322 -0.88 17.01 16.89
N ILE A 323 -1.40 16.18 15.98
CA ILE A 323 -1.31 16.39 14.51
C ILE A 323 -2.42 17.36 14.02
N LEU A 324 -3.32 17.80 14.91
CA LEU A 324 -4.38 18.75 14.58
C LEU A 324 -4.01 20.22 14.86
N ASP A 325 -3.01 20.50 15.69
CA ASP A 325 -2.78 21.86 16.20
C ASP A 325 -1.99 22.78 15.27
N GLU A 326 -1.30 22.27 14.25
CA GLU A 326 -0.72 23.12 13.17
C GLU A 326 -1.65 23.27 11.95
N ILE A 327 -2.88 22.74 12.02
CA ILE A 327 -3.95 22.95 11.00
C ILE A 327 -5.19 23.61 11.64
N GLY A 328 -5.06 24.24 12.82
CA GLY A 328 -6.25 24.75 13.51
C GLY A 328 -6.01 25.75 14.63
N THR A 329 -5.47 26.93 14.32
CA THR A 329 -5.77 28.14 15.11
C THR A 329 -5.97 29.36 14.22
N SER A 330 -7.18 29.48 13.69
CA SER A 330 -7.91 30.75 13.78
C SER A 330 -9.38 30.41 14.03
N THR A 331 -9.82 30.79 15.21
CA THR A 331 -11.18 30.69 15.74
C THR A 331 -12.24 31.18 14.76
N GLU A 332 -13.37 30.48 14.79
CA GLU A 332 -14.74 30.84 14.37
C GLU A 332 -14.92 32.27 13.82
N GLU A 333 -15.21 32.39 12.52
CA GLU A 333 -16.50 32.82 11.95
C GLU A 333 -16.36 33.17 10.45
N ASN A 334 -17.37 32.75 9.69
CA ASN A 334 -17.70 33.03 8.28
C ASN A 334 -17.16 32.11 7.17
N ASP A 335 -18.16 31.52 6.51
CA ASP A 335 -18.14 30.81 5.24
C ASP A 335 -17.50 31.61 4.09
N GLU A 336 -17.02 30.85 3.10
CA GLU A 336 -16.40 31.27 1.83
C GLU A 336 -14.96 31.77 1.95
N HIS A 337 -13.95 30.88 1.80
CA HIS A 337 -12.72 31.13 1.03
C HIS A 337 -12.02 29.78 0.72
N VAL A 338 -11.68 29.56 -0.56
CA VAL A 338 -10.99 28.37 -1.09
C VAL A 338 -9.46 28.56 -1.11
N ASP A 339 -8.94 29.61 -0.46
CA ASP A 339 -7.57 30.11 -0.72
C ASP A 339 -6.51 29.85 0.36
N GLU A 340 -6.77 29.08 1.42
CA GLU A 340 -5.72 28.75 2.39
C GLU A 340 -4.99 27.43 2.05
N LEU A 341 -4.28 27.43 0.92
CA LEU A 341 -3.07 26.61 0.77
C LEU A 341 -1.89 27.54 1.08
N SER A 342 -1.04 27.23 2.06
CA SER A 342 0.13 28.06 2.33
C SER A 342 0.99 28.21 1.06
N ASP A 343 1.41 29.44 0.77
CA ASP A 343 2.13 29.79 -0.46
C ASP A 343 3.52 29.11 -0.55
N ASP A 344 4.01 28.61 0.58
CA ASP A 344 5.31 27.93 0.75
C ASP A 344 5.30 26.44 0.34
N ALA A 345 4.15 25.83 0.04
CA ALA A 345 4.10 24.42 -0.38
C ALA A 345 4.61 24.23 -1.83
N PRO A 346 5.47 23.24 -2.14
CA PRO A 346 5.94 23.02 -3.52
C PRO A 346 4.78 22.85 -4.51
N ALA A 347 4.90 23.44 -5.71
CA ALA A 347 3.80 23.50 -6.70
C ALA A 347 3.15 22.14 -7.02
N VAL A 348 3.93 21.05 -7.01
CA VAL A 348 3.44 19.68 -7.24
C VAL A 348 2.55 19.19 -6.09
N VAL A 349 2.85 19.56 -4.84
CA VAL A 349 2.03 19.22 -3.67
C VAL A 349 0.66 19.90 -3.80
N ARG A 350 0.63 21.19 -4.10
CA ARG A 350 -0.62 21.94 -4.33
C ARG A 350 -1.44 21.34 -5.47
N LEU A 351 -0.78 20.94 -6.56
CA LEU A 351 -1.44 20.32 -7.71
C LEU A 351 -2.11 18.99 -7.32
N VAL A 352 -1.41 18.09 -6.62
CA VAL A 352 -1.98 16.81 -6.20
C VAL A 352 -3.12 17.01 -5.20
N SER A 353 -2.95 17.90 -4.22
CA SER A 353 -4.02 18.24 -3.28
C SER A 353 -5.26 18.80 -4.01
N ARG A 354 -5.07 19.71 -4.96
CA ARG A 354 -6.17 20.28 -5.76
C ARG A 354 -6.91 19.19 -6.55
N ILE A 355 -6.19 18.26 -7.17
CA ILE A 355 -6.79 17.12 -7.89
C ILE A 355 -7.68 16.28 -6.96
N LEU A 356 -7.23 15.98 -5.73
CA LEU A 356 -7.99 15.22 -4.74
C LEU A 356 -9.24 15.98 -4.26
N HIS A 357 -9.09 17.27 -3.96
CA HIS A 357 -10.21 18.14 -3.55
C HIS A 357 -11.25 18.30 -4.66
N ASP A 358 -10.82 18.55 -5.89
CA ASP A 358 -11.72 18.67 -7.05
C ASP A 358 -12.50 17.39 -7.26
N ALA A 359 -11.83 16.23 -7.17
CA ALA A 359 -12.48 14.94 -7.34
C ALA A 359 -13.56 14.72 -6.27
N LYS A 360 -13.30 15.05 -5.01
CA LYS A 360 -14.30 14.91 -3.95
C LYS A 360 -15.44 15.94 -4.08
N ARG A 361 -15.13 17.20 -4.39
CA ARG A 361 -16.13 18.27 -4.65
C ARG A 361 -17.09 17.88 -5.77
N LEU A 362 -16.58 17.25 -6.83
CA LEU A 362 -17.36 16.78 -7.98
C LEU A 362 -18.01 15.41 -7.75
N ASN A 363 -17.88 14.80 -6.57
CA ASN A 363 -18.31 13.43 -6.28
C ASN A 363 -17.81 12.40 -7.31
N ALA A 364 -16.54 12.54 -7.73
CA ALA A 364 -15.88 11.58 -8.59
C ALA A 364 -15.63 10.25 -7.86
N SER A 365 -15.76 9.16 -8.60
CA SER A 365 -15.50 7.79 -8.11
C SER A 365 -14.05 7.35 -8.35
N ASP A 366 -13.48 7.75 -9.48
CA ASP A 366 -12.09 7.45 -9.84
C ASP A 366 -11.42 8.72 -10.39
N ILE A 367 -10.14 8.87 -10.11
CA ILE A 367 -9.23 9.86 -10.71
C ILE A 367 -8.22 9.07 -11.55
N HIS A 368 -8.01 9.49 -12.78
CA HIS A 368 -7.08 8.91 -13.72
C HIS A 368 -6.00 9.95 -14.06
N ILE A 369 -4.73 9.57 -13.93
CA ILE A 369 -3.58 10.37 -14.33
C ILE A 369 -2.85 9.57 -15.39
N ASP A 370 -3.10 9.95 -16.65
CA ASP A 370 -2.72 9.18 -17.82
C ASP A 370 -1.60 9.90 -18.59
N PRO A 371 -0.37 9.34 -18.62
CA PRO A 371 0.71 9.93 -19.38
C PRO A 371 0.45 9.82 -20.89
N GLU A 372 0.87 10.84 -21.63
CA GLU A 372 0.90 10.81 -23.09
C GLU A 372 2.32 11.04 -23.62
N LYS A 373 2.66 10.38 -24.73
CA LYS A 373 3.98 10.52 -25.34
C LYS A 373 4.10 11.89 -25.99
N ASN A 374 5.08 12.69 -25.54
CA ASN A 374 5.36 14.05 -26.04
C ASN A 374 4.17 15.02 -25.92
N ALA A 375 3.21 14.74 -25.02
CA ALA A 375 2.05 15.59 -24.77
C ALA A 375 1.84 15.73 -23.25
N PRO A 376 1.03 16.71 -22.80
CA PRO A 376 0.68 16.85 -21.39
C PRO A 376 0.01 15.57 -20.87
N THR A 377 0.31 15.21 -19.61
CA THR A 377 -0.42 14.15 -18.90
C THR A 377 -1.85 14.59 -18.69
N ARG A 378 -2.82 13.75 -19.03
CA ARG A 378 -4.24 14.04 -18.80
C ARG A 378 -4.65 13.64 -17.39
N VAL A 379 -5.39 14.52 -16.73
CA VAL A 379 -6.09 14.21 -15.49
C VAL A 379 -7.57 14.09 -15.82
N ARG A 380 -8.11 12.89 -15.69
CA ARG A 380 -9.51 12.58 -15.94
C ARG A 380 -10.19 12.14 -14.66
N MET A 381 -11.48 12.39 -14.54
CA MET A 381 -12.26 11.96 -13.39
C MET A 381 -13.52 11.25 -13.83
N ARG A 382 -13.88 10.17 -13.16
CA ARG A 382 -15.14 9.46 -13.37
C ARG A 382 -16.23 10.07 -12.48
N VAL A 383 -17.02 10.97 -13.04
CA VAL A 383 -18.14 11.64 -12.38
C VAL A 383 -19.44 11.05 -12.92
N ASP A 384 -20.29 10.55 -12.02
CA ASP A 384 -21.57 9.91 -12.35
C ASP A 384 -21.44 8.78 -13.39
N GLY A 385 -20.35 8.01 -13.31
CA GLY A 385 -20.04 6.88 -14.19
C GLY A 385 -19.33 7.25 -15.50
N VAL A 386 -19.30 8.54 -15.86
CA VAL A 386 -18.68 9.04 -17.11
C VAL A 386 -17.29 9.61 -16.83
N CYS A 387 -16.30 9.19 -17.61
CA CYS A 387 -14.94 9.74 -17.53
C CYS A 387 -14.87 11.08 -18.27
N ARG A 388 -14.42 12.14 -17.59
CA ARG A 388 -14.31 13.51 -18.12
C ARG A 388 -12.87 13.99 -18.03
N ASP A 389 -12.40 14.68 -19.07
CA ASP A 389 -11.11 15.40 -19.04
C ASP A 389 -11.28 16.63 -18.14
N MET A 390 -10.48 16.72 -17.08
CA MET A 390 -10.61 17.77 -16.06
C MET A 390 -9.47 18.77 -16.10
N ASN A 391 -8.24 18.27 -16.19
CA ASN A 391 -7.05 19.09 -16.15
C ASN A 391 -5.91 18.44 -16.95
N GLN A 392 -4.87 19.20 -17.24
CA GLN A 392 -3.65 18.72 -17.85
C GLN A 392 -2.45 19.07 -16.98
N VAL A 393 -1.50 18.14 -16.89
CA VAL A 393 -0.23 18.34 -16.21
C VAL A 393 0.87 18.42 -17.26
N PRO A 394 1.70 19.47 -17.27
CA PRO A 394 2.85 19.55 -18.17
C PRO A 394 3.71 18.28 -18.06
N ASN A 395 4.18 17.77 -19.20
CA ASN A 395 4.95 16.52 -19.24
C ASN A 395 6.18 16.55 -18.31
N SER A 396 6.80 17.73 -18.12
CA SER A 396 7.90 17.95 -17.18
C SER A 396 7.55 17.66 -15.72
N HIS A 397 6.28 17.79 -15.32
CA HIS A 397 5.81 17.57 -13.96
C HIS A 397 5.20 16.18 -13.74
N HIS A 398 5.03 15.37 -14.79
CA HIS A 398 4.43 14.03 -14.72
C HIS A 398 5.11 13.16 -13.64
N SER A 399 6.44 12.99 -13.75
CA SER A 399 7.20 12.15 -12.81
C SER A 399 7.11 12.63 -11.37
N ALA A 400 7.00 13.95 -11.15
CA ALA A 400 6.89 14.53 -9.81
C ALA A 400 5.49 14.29 -9.20
N VAL A 401 4.43 14.37 -10.02
CA VAL A 401 3.06 14.03 -9.59
C VAL A 401 2.96 12.56 -9.19
N ILE A 402 3.51 11.65 -10.00
CA ILE A 402 3.53 10.21 -9.68
C ILE A 402 4.31 9.96 -8.39
N ALA A 403 5.50 10.56 -8.24
CA ALA A 403 6.30 10.43 -7.02
C ALA A 403 5.55 10.93 -5.78
N ARG A 404 4.86 12.07 -5.87
CA ARG A 404 4.06 12.61 -4.76
C ARG A 404 2.94 11.65 -4.36
N ILE A 405 2.24 11.07 -5.33
CA ILE A 405 1.16 10.11 -5.05
C ILE A 405 1.73 8.81 -4.44
N LYS A 406 2.86 8.33 -4.94
CA LYS A 406 3.57 7.17 -4.36
C LYS A 406 3.98 7.43 -2.91
N ILE A 407 4.50 8.61 -2.59
CA ILE A 407 4.83 9.02 -1.21
C ILE A 407 3.57 8.99 -0.31
N MET A 408 2.47 9.57 -0.78
CA MET A 408 1.20 9.61 -0.02
C MET A 408 0.61 8.21 0.19
N SER A 409 0.94 7.26 -0.68
CA SER A 409 0.39 5.90 -0.69
C SER A 409 1.35 4.83 -0.15
N ASN A 410 2.50 5.25 0.38
CA ASN A 410 3.59 4.37 0.85
C ASN A 410 4.10 3.37 -0.21
N LEU A 411 4.22 3.83 -1.47
CA LEU A 411 4.70 3.04 -2.61
C LEU A 411 6.17 3.33 -2.92
N ASN A 412 6.85 2.38 -3.57
CA ASN A 412 8.25 2.52 -3.95
C ASN A 412 8.39 3.46 -5.16
N ILE A 413 9.03 4.62 -4.95
CA ILE A 413 9.24 5.67 -5.95
C ILE A 413 10.27 5.24 -7.01
N ALA A 414 11.28 4.47 -6.60
CA ALA A 414 12.37 4.03 -7.47
C ALA A 414 11.91 2.91 -8.42
N GLU A 415 10.98 2.06 -7.98
CA GLU A 415 10.40 1.03 -8.83
C GLU A 415 9.30 1.62 -9.71
N LYS A 416 9.44 1.43 -11.02
CA LYS A 416 8.54 2.00 -12.05
C LYS A 416 8.10 0.99 -13.11
N ARG A 417 8.57 -0.27 -13.00
CA ARG A 417 8.44 -1.30 -14.04
C ARG A 417 7.38 -2.33 -13.72
N VAL A 418 6.88 -2.35 -12.47
CA VAL A 418 5.83 -3.26 -12.03
C VAL A 418 4.63 -2.45 -11.49
N PRO A 419 3.40 -2.96 -11.65
CA PRO A 419 2.25 -2.37 -10.97
C PRO A 419 2.45 -2.32 -9.45
N GLN A 420 1.91 -1.29 -8.80
CA GLN A 420 1.93 -1.17 -7.35
C GLN A 420 0.56 -0.69 -6.85
N ASP A 421 0.12 -1.24 -5.73
CA ASP A 421 -1.16 -0.92 -5.10
C ASP A 421 -0.92 -0.39 -3.68
N GLY A 422 -1.60 0.70 -3.34
CA GLY A 422 -1.48 1.38 -2.06
C GLY A 422 -2.79 2.01 -1.63
N LYS A 423 -2.77 2.61 -0.44
CA LYS A 423 -3.86 3.41 0.09
C LYS A 423 -3.31 4.74 0.56
N LEU A 424 -4.05 5.81 0.34
CA LEU A 424 -3.82 7.11 0.97
C LEU A 424 -5.11 7.58 1.63
N ALA A 425 -5.00 8.48 2.59
CA ALA A 425 -6.14 9.16 3.17
C ALA A 425 -5.89 10.67 3.19
N PHE A 426 -6.95 11.45 2.99
CA PHE A 426 -6.90 12.91 3.09
C PHE A 426 -8.15 13.42 3.81
N ARG A 427 -8.04 14.55 4.52
CA ARG A 427 -9.18 15.18 5.20
C ARG A 427 -9.81 16.23 4.30
N MET A 428 -11.14 16.26 4.27
CA MET A 428 -11.92 17.32 3.61
C MET A 428 -13.14 17.65 4.47
N ASN A 429 -13.31 18.93 4.83
CA ASN A 429 -14.41 19.41 5.69
C ASN A 429 -14.55 18.57 6.99
N GLY A 430 -13.41 18.26 7.64
CA GLY A 430 -13.36 17.43 8.84
C GLY A 430 -13.58 15.92 8.64
N GLN A 431 -13.97 15.47 7.43
CA GLN A 431 -14.17 14.06 7.13
C GLN A 431 -12.91 13.42 6.54
N LEU A 432 -12.54 12.24 7.05
CA LEU A 432 -11.47 11.43 6.48
C LEU A 432 -11.97 10.73 5.21
N VAL A 433 -11.28 10.96 4.09
CA VAL A 433 -11.55 10.33 2.80
C VAL A 433 -10.41 9.36 2.51
N GLU A 434 -10.73 8.07 2.46
CA GLU A 434 -9.79 7.04 2.02
C GLU A 434 -9.79 6.90 0.50
N VAL A 435 -8.61 6.61 -0.05
CA VAL A 435 -8.39 6.46 -1.49
C VAL A 435 -7.50 5.26 -1.72
N ARG A 436 -7.89 4.39 -2.65
CA ARG A 436 -7.00 3.34 -3.17
C ARG A 436 -6.25 3.85 -4.37
N VAL A 437 -4.98 3.51 -4.45
CA VAL A 437 -4.08 3.98 -5.49
C VAL A 437 -3.46 2.78 -6.18
N ALA A 438 -3.54 2.75 -7.50
CA ALA A 438 -2.82 1.80 -8.34
C ALA A 438 -1.92 2.57 -9.30
N THR A 439 -0.62 2.27 -9.31
CA THR A 439 0.33 2.76 -10.32
C THR A 439 0.56 1.65 -11.35
N ILE A 440 0.47 1.96 -12.64
CA ILE A 440 0.62 0.99 -13.73
C ILE A 440 1.68 1.50 -14.72
N PRO A 441 2.74 0.73 -15.02
CA PRO A 441 3.69 1.11 -16.06
C PRO A 441 3.01 1.12 -17.43
N THR A 442 3.18 2.19 -18.19
CA THR A 442 2.70 2.32 -19.58
C THR A 442 3.85 2.67 -20.52
N VAL A 443 3.59 2.66 -21.84
CA VAL A 443 4.57 3.05 -22.87
C VAL A 443 5.01 4.53 -22.78
N ALA A 444 4.21 5.39 -22.15
CA ALA A 444 4.44 6.84 -22.07
C ALA A 444 4.92 7.31 -20.69
N GLY A 445 5.04 6.40 -19.71
CA GLY A 445 5.28 6.73 -18.30
C GLY A 445 4.41 5.89 -17.38
N GLU A 446 4.46 6.13 -16.08
CA GLU A 446 3.57 5.45 -15.14
C GLU A 446 2.20 6.14 -15.10
N GLY A 447 1.14 5.39 -15.37
CA GLY A 447 -0.22 5.83 -15.12
C GLY A 447 -0.62 5.63 -13.66
N VAL A 448 -1.52 6.47 -13.15
CA VAL A 448 -2.11 6.30 -11.82
C VAL A 448 -3.63 6.28 -11.92
N VAL A 449 -4.24 5.31 -11.23
CA VAL A 449 -5.68 5.30 -10.96
C VAL A 449 -5.88 5.41 -9.46
N MET A 450 -6.65 6.41 -9.03
CA MET A 450 -7.03 6.59 -7.64
C MET A 450 -8.54 6.42 -7.50
N ARG A 451 -8.98 5.43 -6.73
CA ARG A 451 -10.40 5.22 -6.42
C ARG A 451 -10.73 5.85 -5.08
N ILE A 452 -11.64 6.82 -5.10
CA ILE A 452 -12.14 7.46 -3.88
C ILE A 452 -13.12 6.49 -3.23
N LEU A 453 -12.81 6.07 -2.00
CA LEU A 453 -13.71 5.22 -1.23
C LEU A 453 -14.83 6.09 -0.64
N ALA A 454 -16.04 5.53 -0.60
CA ALA A 454 -17.19 6.23 -0.05
C ALA A 454 -16.92 6.52 1.44
N SER A 455 -16.80 7.81 1.76
CA SER A 455 -16.66 8.29 3.14
C SER A 455 -18.07 8.36 3.74
N GLY A 456 -18.44 7.37 4.54
CA GLY A 456 -19.75 7.29 5.18
C GLY A 456 -20.20 5.85 5.38
N GLY A 457 -20.88 5.58 6.50
CA GLY A 457 -21.48 4.27 6.77
C GLY A 457 -22.53 3.88 5.73
N ALA A 458 -23.19 2.74 5.95
CA ALA A 458 -24.22 2.25 5.02
C ALA A 458 -25.28 3.29 4.67
N MET A 459 -25.62 3.32 3.38
CA MET A 459 -26.77 4.09 2.91
C MET A 459 -28.05 3.56 3.58
N PRO A 460 -28.90 4.43 4.14
CA PRO A 460 -30.22 4.01 4.61
C PRO A 460 -31.03 3.39 3.47
N ILE A 461 -31.71 2.28 3.75
CA ILE A 461 -32.47 1.51 2.76
C ILE A 461 -33.52 2.37 2.01
N ASP A 462 -34.05 3.42 2.65
CA ASP A 462 -35.02 4.36 2.06
C ASP A 462 -34.43 5.26 0.98
N LYS A 463 -33.12 5.48 1.01
CA LYS A 463 -32.41 6.30 0.02
C LYS A 463 -32.05 5.53 -1.26
N MET A 464 -32.33 4.23 -1.33
CA MET A 464 -32.05 3.41 -2.53
C MET A 464 -33.01 3.68 -3.69
N ASN A 465 -34.08 4.45 -3.48
CA ASN A 465 -35.08 4.77 -4.51
C ASN A 465 -35.67 3.52 -5.19
N LEU A 466 -36.01 2.51 -4.38
CA LEU A 466 -36.78 1.35 -4.83
C LEU A 466 -38.21 1.78 -5.14
N ALA A 467 -38.78 1.28 -6.25
CA ALA A 467 -40.20 1.42 -6.49
C ALA A 467 -41.00 0.79 -5.33
N PRO A 468 -42.18 1.33 -4.95
CA PRO A 468 -42.92 0.88 -3.77
C PRO A 468 -43.15 -0.64 -3.71
N ASN A 469 -43.50 -1.24 -4.86
CA ASN A 469 -43.67 -2.70 -4.95
C ASN A 469 -42.36 -3.45 -4.70
N ASN A 470 -41.26 -3.03 -5.32
CA ASN A 470 -39.94 -3.63 -5.10
C ASN A 470 -39.49 -3.46 -3.65
N ARG A 471 -39.80 -2.32 -3.01
CA ARG A 471 -39.45 -2.08 -1.62
C ARG A 471 -40.19 -3.03 -0.68
N ALA A 472 -41.52 -3.13 -0.81
CA ALA A 472 -42.34 -4.00 0.01
C ALA A 472 -41.90 -5.48 -0.12
N ARG A 473 -41.69 -5.94 -1.35
CA ARG A 473 -41.25 -7.32 -1.63
C ARG A 473 -39.84 -7.60 -1.12
N LEU A 474 -38.90 -6.66 -1.28
CA LEU A 474 -37.55 -6.81 -0.76
C LEU A 474 -37.56 -6.92 0.77
N GLU A 475 -38.33 -6.08 1.47
CA GLU A 475 -38.47 -6.15 2.93
C GLU A 475 -39.02 -7.49 3.40
N GLU A 476 -39.99 -8.07 2.69
CA GLU A 476 -40.51 -9.40 2.98
C GLU A 476 -39.43 -10.47 2.81
N MET A 477 -38.65 -10.38 1.73
CA MET A 477 -37.59 -11.34 1.41
C MET A 477 -36.44 -11.32 2.45
N ILE A 478 -35.96 -10.15 2.83
CA ILE A 478 -34.81 -10.01 3.75
C ILE A 478 -35.17 -10.33 5.22
N LYS A 479 -36.47 -10.37 5.55
CA LYS A 479 -36.96 -10.75 6.88
C LYS A 479 -37.16 -12.26 7.04
N LYS A 480 -37.00 -13.05 5.97
CA LYS A 480 -37.04 -14.51 6.07
C LYS A 480 -35.92 -15.01 6.98
N PRO A 481 -36.16 -16.08 7.77
CA PRO A 481 -35.17 -16.61 8.71
C PRO A 481 -33.95 -17.18 7.98
N HIS A 482 -34.14 -17.76 6.80
CA HIS A 482 -33.09 -18.35 5.99
C HIS A 482 -33.40 -18.21 4.51
N GLY A 483 -32.38 -18.39 3.67
CA GLY A 483 -32.51 -18.25 2.23
C GLY A 483 -31.33 -17.57 1.58
N ILE A 484 -31.26 -17.61 0.24
CA ILE A 484 -30.30 -16.82 -0.54
C ILE A 484 -31.01 -15.63 -1.18
N LEU A 485 -30.47 -14.43 -0.97
CA LEU A 485 -30.81 -13.23 -1.75
C LEU A 485 -29.58 -12.75 -2.53
N LEU A 486 -29.72 -12.65 -3.84
CA LEU A 486 -28.63 -12.24 -4.73
C LEU A 486 -28.86 -10.83 -5.25
N VAL A 487 -27.85 -9.97 -5.17
CA VAL A 487 -27.85 -8.68 -5.87
C VAL A 487 -26.93 -8.79 -7.07
N VAL A 488 -27.47 -8.59 -8.27
CA VAL A 488 -26.76 -8.87 -9.52
C VAL A 488 -26.69 -7.65 -10.43
N GLY A 489 -25.69 -7.63 -11.31
CA GLY A 489 -25.46 -6.55 -12.25
C GLY A 489 -24.00 -6.39 -12.63
N PRO A 490 -23.69 -5.55 -13.63
CA PRO A 490 -22.33 -5.27 -14.05
C PRO A 490 -21.51 -4.55 -12.97
N THR A 491 -20.21 -4.38 -13.21
CA THR A 491 -19.36 -3.58 -12.32
C THR A 491 -19.84 -2.13 -12.26
N GLY A 492 -19.85 -1.54 -11.06
CA GLY A 492 -20.32 -0.17 -10.85
C GLY A 492 -21.85 0.01 -10.86
N SER A 493 -22.63 -1.08 -10.82
CA SER A 493 -24.10 -1.00 -10.72
C SER A 493 -24.64 -0.72 -9.31
N GLY A 494 -23.78 -0.59 -8.30
CA GLY A 494 -24.17 -0.28 -6.92
C GLY A 494 -24.54 -1.49 -6.04
N LYS A 495 -24.18 -2.72 -6.44
CA LYS A 495 -24.50 -3.96 -5.69
C LYS A 495 -24.06 -3.91 -4.23
N THR A 496 -22.80 -3.56 -3.99
CA THR A 496 -22.21 -3.45 -2.64
C THR A 496 -22.98 -2.42 -1.81
N THR A 497 -23.31 -1.26 -2.38
CA THR A 497 -24.10 -0.23 -1.69
C THR A 497 -25.48 -0.75 -1.27
N THR A 498 -26.16 -1.47 -2.15
CA THR A 498 -27.48 -2.07 -1.86
C THR A 498 -27.40 -3.14 -0.79
N LEU A 499 -26.39 -4.02 -0.85
CA LEU A 499 -26.18 -5.06 0.15
C LEU A 499 -25.88 -4.47 1.53
N HIS A 500 -25.02 -3.47 1.61
CA HIS A 500 -24.74 -2.81 2.89
C HIS A 500 -25.94 -2.01 3.42
N ALA A 501 -26.80 -1.46 2.55
CA ALA A 501 -28.05 -0.84 2.98
C ALA A 501 -29.04 -1.87 3.57
N ILE A 502 -29.13 -3.05 2.96
CA ILE A 502 -29.91 -4.19 3.49
C ILE A 502 -29.33 -4.64 4.84
N LEU A 503 -28.02 -4.83 4.92
CA LEU A 503 -27.36 -5.22 6.17
C LEU A 503 -27.58 -4.19 7.27
N GLY A 504 -27.46 -2.90 6.97
CA GLY A 504 -27.73 -1.83 7.92
C GLY A 504 -29.17 -1.83 8.42
N TYR A 505 -30.14 -2.23 7.59
CA TYR A 505 -31.53 -2.41 7.99
C TYR A 505 -31.74 -3.64 8.89
N LEU A 506 -30.99 -4.73 8.67
CA LEU A 506 -31.08 -5.97 9.45
C LEU A 506 -30.21 -5.95 10.72
N ASN A 507 -29.28 -5.00 10.83
CA ASN A 507 -28.33 -4.87 11.91
C ASN A 507 -29.04 -4.50 13.22
N THR A 508 -29.36 -5.53 14.00
CA THR A 508 -30.03 -5.44 15.29
C THR A 508 -29.21 -6.22 16.32
N PRO A 509 -29.21 -5.84 17.61
CA PRO A 509 -28.39 -6.52 18.63
C PRO A 509 -28.66 -8.02 18.78
N GLU A 510 -29.83 -8.48 18.33
CA GLU A 510 -30.29 -9.86 18.39
C GLU A 510 -29.74 -10.74 17.25
N LYS A 511 -29.18 -10.12 16.19
CA LYS A 511 -28.69 -10.84 15.01
C LYS A 511 -27.18 -10.71 14.86
N LYS A 512 -26.50 -11.84 14.71
CA LYS A 512 -25.07 -11.91 14.41
C LYS A 512 -24.84 -11.93 12.90
N ILE A 513 -24.14 -10.92 12.41
CA ILE A 513 -23.88 -10.74 10.98
C ILE A 513 -22.39 -10.89 10.69
N TRP A 514 -22.05 -11.83 9.81
CA TRP A 514 -20.68 -12.03 9.30
C TRP A 514 -20.58 -11.68 7.83
N THR A 515 -19.53 -10.97 7.43
CA THR A 515 -19.27 -10.64 6.02
C THR A 515 -17.86 -11.08 5.62
N ALA A 516 -17.72 -11.68 4.44
CA ALA A 516 -16.44 -11.89 3.77
C ALA A 516 -16.42 -11.06 2.48
N GLU A 517 -15.46 -10.16 2.35
CA GLU A 517 -15.40 -9.18 1.25
C GLU A 517 -13.99 -9.11 0.65
N ASP A 518 -13.87 -8.76 -0.63
CA ASP A 518 -12.59 -8.58 -1.32
C ASP A 518 -12.54 -7.25 -2.10
N PRO A 519 -12.09 -6.17 -1.45
CA PRO A 519 -11.92 -5.99 0.00
C PRO A 519 -13.15 -5.35 0.68
N VAL A 520 -13.08 -5.10 1.99
CA VAL A 520 -14.15 -4.40 2.73
C VAL A 520 -14.22 -2.93 2.26
N GLU A 521 -15.35 -2.55 1.66
CA GLU A 521 -15.57 -1.21 1.09
C GLU A 521 -16.32 -0.27 2.04
N ILE A 522 -17.28 -0.79 2.81
CA ILE A 522 -18.14 -0.03 3.71
C ILE A 522 -18.11 -0.69 5.09
N THR A 523 -17.59 0.01 6.09
CA THR A 523 -17.59 -0.48 7.47
C THR A 523 -18.89 -0.12 8.18
N GLN A 524 -19.41 -1.04 8.99
CA GLN A 524 -20.61 -0.82 9.80
C GLN A 524 -20.41 -1.34 11.23
N PRO A 525 -20.63 -0.51 12.26
CA PRO A 525 -20.64 -0.98 13.64
C PRO A 525 -21.64 -2.12 13.84
N GLY A 526 -21.26 -3.16 14.58
CA GLY A 526 -22.10 -4.33 14.87
C GLY A 526 -21.89 -5.52 13.92
N LEU A 527 -21.35 -5.30 12.72
CA LEU A 527 -21.01 -6.38 11.79
C LEU A 527 -19.62 -6.96 12.08
N GLN A 528 -19.46 -8.27 11.86
CA GLN A 528 -18.16 -8.94 11.85
C GLN A 528 -17.67 -9.05 10.40
N GLN A 529 -16.86 -8.08 9.96
CA GLN A 529 -16.41 -7.98 8.58
C GLN A 529 -14.97 -8.49 8.43
N VAL A 530 -14.76 -9.48 7.57
CA VAL A 530 -13.44 -10.01 7.25
C VAL A 530 -13.09 -9.76 5.80
N GLN A 531 -11.81 -9.45 5.56
CA GLN A 531 -11.28 -9.33 4.21
C GLN A 531 -10.70 -10.66 3.75
N VAL A 532 -11.04 -11.07 2.53
CA VAL A 532 -10.45 -12.24 1.87
C VAL A 532 -8.95 -12.01 1.64
N SER A 533 -8.15 -13.06 1.83
CA SER A 533 -6.70 -13.02 1.63
C SER A 533 -6.24 -14.30 0.93
N PRO A 534 -6.26 -14.34 -0.41
CA PRO A 534 -5.88 -15.53 -1.17
C PRO A 534 -4.43 -15.95 -0.94
N LYS A 535 -3.55 -14.99 -0.60
CA LYS A 535 -2.12 -15.23 -0.32
C LYS A 535 -1.88 -16.20 0.84
N ILE A 536 -2.79 -16.26 1.81
CA ILE A 536 -2.74 -17.18 2.96
C ILE A 536 -3.78 -18.30 2.87
N GLY A 537 -4.44 -18.46 1.71
CA GLY A 537 -5.50 -19.45 1.51
C GLY A 537 -6.84 -19.10 2.15
N PHE A 538 -7.04 -17.87 2.63
CA PHE A 538 -8.32 -17.43 3.21
C PHE A 538 -9.24 -16.90 2.09
N THR A 539 -9.93 -17.80 1.40
CA THR A 539 -10.84 -17.55 0.25
C THR A 539 -12.31 -17.38 0.69
N PHE A 540 -13.21 -16.96 -0.22
CA PHE A 540 -14.65 -16.86 0.07
C PHE A 540 -15.26 -18.18 0.57
N ALA A 541 -14.97 -19.30 -0.10
CA ALA A 541 -15.45 -20.63 0.33
C ALA A 541 -14.95 -21.00 1.74
N ASN A 542 -13.69 -20.71 2.06
CA ASN A 542 -13.14 -20.99 3.38
C ASN A 542 -13.72 -20.07 4.46
N ALA A 543 -13.94 -18.79 4.15
CA ALA A 543 -14.59 -17.85 5.06
C ALA A 543 -16.02 -18.31 5.36
N LEU A 544 -16.79 -18.69 4.34
CA LEU A 544 -18.16 -19.18 4.50
C LEU A 544 -18.23 -20.43 5.41
N ARG A 545 -17.36 -21.42 5.20
CA ARG A 545 -17.26 -22.59 6.09
C ARG A 545 -16.85 -22.23 7.52
N ALA A 546 -16.01 -21.22 7.68
CA ALA A 546 -15.64 -20.72 9.00
C ALA A 546 -16.84 -20.05 9.70
N PHE A 547 -17.61 -19.25 8.97
CA PHE A 547 -18.79 -18.57 9.51
C PHE A 547 -19.84 -19.55 10.02
N LEU A 548 -20.07 -20.67 9.36
CA LEU A 548 -21.01 -21.71 9.84
C LEU A 548 -20.67 -22.27 11.23
N ARG A 549 -19.44 -22.06 11.72
CA ARG A 549 -19.02 -22.44 13.09
C ARG A 549 -18.98 -21.25 14.05
N ALA A 550 -19.32 -20.06 13.57
CA ALA A 550 -19.28 -18.81 14.29
C ALA A 550 -20.67 -18.35 14.75
N ASP A 551 -21.68 -19.23 14.70
CA ASP A 551 -23.07 -18.97 15.10
C ASP A 551 -23.68 -17.72 14.43
N PRO A 552 -23.70 -17.63 13.08
CA PRO A 552 -24.22 -16.48 12.37
C PRO A 552 -25.74 -16.60 12.18
N ASP A 553 -26.45 -15.48 12.12
CA ASP A 553 -27.83 -15.43 11.60
C ASP A 553 -27.84 -15.04 10.11
N ILE A 554 -26.97 -14.09 9.76
CA ILE A 554 -26.87 -13.53 8.41
C ILE A 554 -25.42 -13.60 7.95
N ILE A 555 -25.23 -14.08 6.73
CA ILE A 555 -23.91 -14.19 6.09
C ILE A 555 -23.90 -13.37 4.80
N LEU A 556 -22.95 -12.46 4.65
CA LEU A 556 -22.62 -11.83 3.38
C LEU A 556 -21.36 -12.47 2.79
N ILE A 557 -21.45 -12.93 1.55
CA ILE A 557 -20.28 -13.28 0.73
C ILE A 557 -20.19 -12.25 -0.39
N GLY A 558 -19.03 -11.61 -0.53
CA GLY A 558 -18.84 -10.52 -1.49
C GLY A 558 -19.27 -10.90 -2.91
N GLU A 559 -18.95 -12.11 -3.35
CA GLU A 559 -19.40 -12.66 -4.63
C GLU A 559 -19.36 -14.19 -4.69
N MET A 560 -20.25 -14.77 -5.49
CA MET A 560 -20.30 -16.22 -5.78
C MET A 560 -19.87 -16.47 -7.23
N ARG A 561 -18.57 -16.35 -7.50
CA ARG A 561 -18.02 -16.54 -8.86
C ARG A 561 -17.84 -18.00 -9.26
N ASP A 562 -17.47 -18.84 -8.31
CA ASP A 562 -17.11 -20.23 -8.54
C ASP A 562 -18.13 -21.20 -7.93
N LYS A 563 -18.11 -22.44 -8.44
CA LYS A 563 -19.01 -23.52 -8.01
C LYS A 563 -18.89 -23.83 -6.52
N GLU A 564 -17.69 -23.78 -5.97
CA GLU A 564 -17.43 -24.15 -4.58
C GLU A 564 -18.11 -23.17 -3.62
N THR A 565 -17.87 -21.87 -3.82
CA THR A 565 -18.50 -20.79 -3.05
C THR A 565 -20.01 -20.79 -3.26
N ALA A 566 -20.47 -21.03 -4.48
CA ALA A 566 -21.90 -21.10 -4.78
C ALA A 566 -22.61 -22.26 -4.05
N HIS A 567 -22.00 -23.45 -4.04
CA HIS A 567 -22.51 -24.63 -3.37
C HIS A 567 -22.57 -24.44 -1.85
N ALA A 568 -21.48 -23.93 -1.26
CA ALA A 568 -21.43 -23.65 0.18
C ALA A 568 -22.48 -22.61 0.59
N GLY A 569 -22.82 -21.63 -0.27
CA GLY A 569 -23.89 -20.66 -0.02
C GLY A 569 -25.27 -21.31 0.05
N ILE A 570 -25.54 -22.27 -0.83
CA ILE A 570 -26.78 -23.05 -0.83
C ILE A 570 -26.87 -23.92 0.43
N GLU A 571 -25.80 -24.62 0.80
CA GLU A 571 -25.77 -25.41 2.04
C GLU A 571 -26.01 -24.55 3.28
N ALA A 572 -25.36 -23.38 3.36
CA ALA A 572 -25.58 -22.42 4.44
C ALA A 572 -27.05 -21.97 4.52
N SER A 573 -27.66 -21.68 3.38
CA SER A 573 -29.07 -21.29 3.31
C SER A 573 -30.02 -22.42 3.73
N LEU A 574 -29.79 -23.65 3.27
CA LEU A 574 -30.62 -24.81 3.62
C LEU A 574 -30.47 -25.23 5.09
N THR A 575 -29.37 -24.85 5.73
CA THR A 575 -29.10 -25.10 7.15
C THR A 575 -29.60 -23.99 8.08
N GLY A 576 -30.39 -23.03 7.56
CA GLY A 576 -31.09 -22.05 8.39
C GLY A 576 -30.48 -20.65 8.44
N HIS A 577 -29.58 -20.30 7.52
CA HIS A 577 -28.96 -18.98 7.46
C HIS A 577 -29.53 -18.10 6.35
N LEU A 578 -29.62 -16.79 6.57
CA LEU A 578 -29.86 -15.84 5.48
C LEU A 578 -28.52 -15.46 4.82
N VAL A 579 -28.34 -15.87 3.57
CA VAL A 579 -27.13 -15.63 2.78
C VAL A 579 -27.37 -14.52 1.76
N LEU A 580 -26.54 -13.49 1.81
CA LEU A 580 -26.53 -12.39 0.85
C LEU A 580 -25.27 -12.50 -0.01
N SER A 581 -25.39 -12.28 -1.31
CA SER A 581 -24.21 -12.31 -2.21
C SER A 581 -24.42 -11.53 -3.50
N THR A 582 -23.35 -11.43 -4.31
CA THR A 582 -23.39 -10.84 -5.64
C THR A 582 -22.97 -11.79 -6.77
N LEU A 583 -23.51 -11.52 -7.96
CA LEU A 583 -23.04 -12.07 -9.23
C LEU A 583 -23.04 -11.00 -10.34
N HIS A 584 -22.34 -11.32 -11.43
CA HIS A 584 -22.24 -10.48 -12.62
C HIS A 584 -23.10 -11.03 -13.76
N THR A 585 -24.39 -10.73 -13.73
CA THR A 585 -25.38 -11.08 -14.77
C THR A 585 -26.18 -9.84 -15.16
N ASN A 586 -26.86 -9.88 -16.31
CA ASN A 586 -27.56 -8.70 -16.84
C ASN A 586 -29.02 -8.59 -16.41
N SER A 587 -29.64 -9.72 -16.01
CA SER A 587 -31.02 -9.78 -15.54
C SER A 587 -31.19 -10.80 -14.41
N ALA A 588 -32.28 -10.69 -13.66
CA ALA A 588 -32.58 -11.60 -12.58
C ALA A 588 -32.85 -13.04 -13.07
N PRO A 589 -33.65 -13.27 -14.15
CA PRO A 589 -33.84 -14.61 -14.70
C PRO A 589 -32.57 -15.27 -15.25
N GLU A 590 -31.69 -14.53 -15.94
CA GLU A 590 -30.41 -15.06 -16.45
C GLU A 590 -29.50 -15.58 -15.33
N THR A 591 -29.63 -15.02 -14.12
CA THR A 591 -28.85 -15.45 -12.96
C THR A 591 -29.16 -16.88 -12.57
N ILE A 592 -30.41 -17.31 -12.71
CA ILE A 592 -30.82 -18.69 -12.46
C ILE A 592 -30.05 -19.61 -13.40
N THR A 593 -30.14 -19.38 -14.72
CA THR A 593 -29.42 -20.17 -15.72
C THR A 593 -27.92 -20.17 -15.47
N ARG A 594 -27.32 -19.02 -15.15
CA ARG A 594 -25.88 -18.93 -14.85
C ARG A 594 -25.45 -19.79 -13.66
N LEU A 595 -26.28 -19.88 -12.62
CA LEU A 595 -25.99 -20.71 -11.45
C LEU A 595 -26.16 -22.21 -11.76
N LEU A 596 -27.13 -22.58 -12.59
CA LEU A 596 -27.26 -23.94 -13.09
C LEU A 596 -26.07 -24.34 -13.98
N ASP A 597 -25.61 -23.43 -14.85
CA ASP A 597 -24.42 -23.64 -15.70
C ASP A 597 -23.13 -23.81 -14.87
N LEU A 598 -23.05 -23.19 -13.69
CA LEU A 598 -21.97 -23.40 -12.72
C LEU A 598 -22.04 -24.80 -12.07
N GLY A 599 -23.09 -25.56 -12.33
CA GLY A 599 -23.30 -26.92 -11.86
C GLY A 599 -23.98 -26.99 -10.50
N LEU A 600 -24.81 -26.01 -10.16
CA LEU A 600 -25.70 -26.09 -9.00
C LEU A 600 -26.93 -26.93 -9.32
N ASP A 601 -27.34 -27.73 -8.34
CA ASP A 601 -28.56 -28.53 -8.46
C ASP A 601 -29.80 -27.62 -8.51
N PRO A 602 -30.68 -27.77 -9.52
CA PRO A 602 -31.87 -26.93 -9.66
C PRO A 602 -32.82 -27.00 -8.47
N VAL A 603 -32.93 -28.17 -7.83
CA VAL A 603 -33.83 -28.38 -6.71
C VAL A 603 -33.34 -27.61 -5.49
N ASN A 604 -32.11 -27.90 -5.06
CA ASN A 604 -31.50 -27.25 -3.92
C ASN A 604 -31.41 -25.72 -4.09
N PHE A 605 -31.05 -25.26 -5.29
CA PHE A 605 -30.97 -23.82 -5.55
C PHE A 605 -32.32 -23.13 -5.43
N SER A 606 -33.37 -23.67 -6.05
CA SER A 606 -34.69 -23.01 -6.06
C SER A 606 -35.43 -23.12 -4.72
N ASP A 607 -35.10 -24.12 -3.90
CA ASP A 607 -35.57 -24.21 -2.51
C ASP A 607 -34.84 -23.20 -1.60
N ALA A 608 -33.53 -23.02 -1.80
CA ALA A 608 -32.72 -22.06 -1.06
C ALA A 608 -32.96 -20.61 -1.47
N CYS A 609 -33.18 -20.34 -2.76
CA CYS A 609 -33.30 -19.00 -3.30
C CYS A 609 -34.60 -18.31 -2.82
N VAL A 610 -34.44 -17.12 -2.25
CA VAL A 610 -35.55 -16.25 -1.84
C VAL A 610 -35.86 -15.24 -2.94
N GLY A 611 -34.82 -14.64 -3.51
CA GLY A 611 -34.96 -13.66 -4.58
C GLY A 611 -33.66 -13.22 -5.22
N ILE A 612 -33.80 -12.53 -6.34
CA ILE A 612 -32.69 -11.99 -7.12
C ILE A 612 -33.04 -10.54 -7.49
N LEU A 613 -32.23 -9.60 -7.04
CA LEU A 613 -32.33 -8.19 -7.33
C LEU A 613 -31.29 -7.80 -8.39
N ALA A 614 -31.71 -7.72 -9.64
CA ALA A 614 -30.89 -7.14 -10.70
C ALA A 614 -30.90 -5.61 -10.60
N GLN A 615 -29.73 -4.99 -10.78
CA GLN A 615 -29.56 -3.57 -10.58
C GLN A 615 -28.63 -2.94 -11.63
N ARG A 616 -28.98 -1.73 -12.05
CA ARG A 616 -28.10 -0.78 -12.78
C ARG A 616 -28.20 0.61 -12.14
N LEU A 617 -27.25 1.49 -12.44
CA LEU A 617 -27.33 2.90 -12.07
C LEU A 617 -27.61 3.74 -13.31
N VAL A 618 -28.57 4.66 -13.21
CA VAL A 618 -28.82 5.72 -14.20
C VAL A 618 -28.51 7.08 -13.58
N ARG A 619 -28.16 8.06 -14.41
CA ARG A 619 -27.86 9.41 -13.93
C ARG A 619 -29.16 10.14 -13.55
N THR A 620 -29.14 10.89 -12.47
CA THR A 620 -30.28 11.72 -12.06
C THR A 620 -30.22 13.10 -12.70
N LEU A 621 -31.38 13.63 -13.09
CA LEU A 621 -31.48 14.98 -13.63
C LEU A 621 -31.00 16.02 -12.62
N CYS A 622 -30.29 17.04 -13.09
CA CYS A 622 -29.86 18.14 -12.24
C CYS A 622 -31.07 18.90 -11.69
N GLY A 623 -31.17 19.01 -10.37
CA GLY A 623 -32.26 19.72 -9.69
C GLY A 623 -32.40 21.18 -10.11
N ASN A 624 -31.29 21.84 -10.46
CA ASN A 624 -31.27 23.28 -10.77
C ASN A 624 -31.55 23.61 -12.24
N CYS A 625 -31.39 22.66 -13.18
CA CYS A 625 -31.56 22.95 -14.60
C CYS A 625 -32.51 22.03 -15.36
N LYS A 626 -33.09 21.01 -14.73
CA LYS A 626 -34.02 20.11 -15.45
C LYS A 626 -35.17 20.89 -16.07
N GLU A 627 -35.45 20.61 -17.34
CA GLU A 627 -36.49 21.31 -18.10
C GLU A 627 -37.74 20.44 -18.15
N LYS A 628 -38.87 21.01 -17.73
CA LYS A 628 -40.19 20.38 -17.80
C LYS A 628 -40.78 20.60 -19.19
N TYR A 629 -41.31 19.55 -19.82
CA TYR A 629 -41.98 19.64 -21.11
C TYR A 629 -43.15 18.66 -21.20
N VAL A 630 -44.11 18.96 -22.09
CA VAL A 630 -45.24 18.06 -22.38
C VAL A 630 -44.74 16.94 -23.28
N ALA A 631 -44.94 15.68 -22.86
CA ALA A 631 -44.53 14.50 -23.61
C ALA A 631 -45.15 14.51 -25.01
N THR A 632 -44.31 14.35 -26.03
CA THR A 632 -44.73 14.25 -27.43
C THR A 632 -45.39 12.89 -27.71
N ASP A 633 -46.11 12.77 -28.82
CA ASP A 633 -46.64 11.47 -29.27
C ASP A 633 -45.53 10.41 -29.41
N THR A 634 -44.33 10.84 -29.79
CA THR A 634 -43.15 9.95 -29.86
C THR A 634 -42.65 9.50 -28.49
N ASP A 635 -42.71 10.36 -27.47
CA ASP A 635 -42.35 10.00 -26.10
C ASP A 635 -43.35 8.99 -25.52
N LEU A 636 -44.64 9.24 -25.73
CA LEU A 636 -45.73 8.35 -25.30
C LEU A 636 -45.63 6.98 -25.98
N ALA A 637 -45.40 6.95 -27.30
CA ALA A 637 -45.20 5.71 -28.04
C ALA A 637 -43.94 4.95 -27.56
N PHE A 638 -42.86 5.65 -27.23
CA PHE A 638 -41.67 5.04 -26.66
C PHE A 638 -41.94 4.44 -25.28
N ILE A 639 -42.60 5.17 -24.38
CA ILE A 639 -43.01 4.69 -23.06
C ILE A 639 -43.90 3.45 -23.19
N GLU A 640 -44.92 3.50 -24.05
CA GLU A 640 -45.85 2.38 -24.26
C GLU A 640 -45.13 1.14 -24.81
N ARG A 641 -44.21 1.32 -25.77
CA ARG A 641 -43.42 0.23 -26.35
C ARG A 641 -42.53 -0.45 -25.31
N GLN A 642 -41.84 0.34 -24.50
CA GLN A 642 -40.84 -0.15 -23.56
C GLN A 642 -41.46 -0.65 -22.24
N TYR A 643 -42.58 -0.07 -21.81
CA TYR A 643 -43.29 -0.52 -20.60
C TYR A 643 -44.21 -1.72 -20.86
N GLY A 644 -44.72 -1.86 -22.09
CA GLY A 644 -45.67 -2.89 -22.48
C GLY A 644 -47.11 -2.44 -22.28
N LYS A 645 -47.93 -2.62 -23.31
CA LYS A 645 -49.33 -2.14 -23.35
C LYS A 645 -50.17 -2.70 -22.20
N GLU A 646 -49.98 -3.98 -21.86
CA GLU A 646 -50.71 -4.64 -20.77
C GLU A 646 -50.46 -4.04 -19.39
N HIS A 647 -49.32 -3.39 -19.17
CA HIS A 647 -48.92 -2.86 -17.85
C HIS A 647 -49.11 -1.35 -17.72
N MET A 648 -49.42 -0.63 -18.80
CA MET A 648 -49.52 0.84 -18.81
C MET A 648 -50.48 1.41 -17.77
N ALA A 649 -51.55 0.69 -17.42
CA ALA A 649 -52.51 1.12 -16.40
C ALA A 649 -51.87 1.32 -15.01
N GLU A 650 -50.77 0.62 -14.72
CA GLU A 650 -50.04 0.72 -13.44
C GLU A 650 -49.38 2.09 -13.25
N LEU A 651 -49.06 2.78 -14.34
CA LEU A 651 -48.36 4.06 -14.32
C LEU A 651 -49.27 5.24 -13.95
N ASN A 652 -50.60 5.05 -13.94
CA ASN A 652 -51.60 6.08 -13.63
C ASN A 652 -51.35 7.41 -14.39
N ILE A 653 -51.02 7.31 -15.69
CA ILE A 653 -50.69 8.49 -16.51
C ILE A 653 -51.94 9.34 -16.75
N THR A 654 -51.89 10.60 -16.32
CA THR A 654 -52.86 11.64 -16.67
C THR A 654 -52.38 12.48 -17.85
N ALA A 655 -53.29 12.81 -18.77
CA ALA A 655 -53.01 13.68 -19.92
C ALA A 655 -53.33 15.16 -19.61
N PRO A 656 -52.48 16.12 -20.02
CA PRO A 656 -51.18 15.94 -20.69
C PRO A 656 -50.12 15.39 -19.73
N LEU A 657 -49.33 14.42 -20.21
CA LEU A 657 -48.20 13.89 -19.45
C LEU A 657 -47.05 14.88 -19.50
N GLU A 658 -46.59 15.34 -18.34
CA GLU A 658 -45.43 16.22 -18.23
C GLU A 658 -44.23 15.43 -17.70
N ILE A 659 -43.11 15.50 -18.42
CA ILE A 659 -41.86 14.82 -18.07
C ILE A 659 -40.70 15.83 -18.13
N TYR A 660 -39.51 15.37 -17.74
CA TYR A 660 -38.33 16.22 -17.65
C TYR A 660 -37.22 15.74 -18.59
N ARG A 661 -36.40 16.69 -19.07
CA ARG A 661 -35.20 16.43 -19.87
C ARG A 661 -33.99 17.20 -19.36
N ALA A 662 -32.80 16.69 -19.69
CA ALA A 662 -31.53 17.33 -19.42
C ALA A 662 -31.36 18.63 -20.24
N LYS A 663 -31.02 19.74 -19.56
CA LYS A 663 -30.73 21.05 -20.19
C LYS A 663 -29.25 21.44 -20.11
N GLY A 664 -28.62 21.23 -18.95
CA GLY A 664 -27.25 21.67 -18.66
C GLY A 664 -27.18 23.04 -17.97
N CYS A 665 -26.30 23.15 -16.98
CA CYS A 665 -25.90 24.40 -16.32
C CYS A 665 -24.49 24.22 -15.73
N GLU A 666 -23.92 25.30 -15.20
CA GLU A 666 -22.58 25.29 -14.60
C GLU A 666 -22.44 24.26 -13.47
N GLU A 667 -23.44 24.15 -12.60
CA GLU A 667 -23.40 23.26 -11.43
C GLU A 667 -23.30 21.76 -11.80
N CYS A 668 -23.85 21.36 -12.94
CA CYS A 668 -23.76 19.98 -13.43
C CYS A 668 -22.66 19.80 -14.51
N GLY A 669 -21.82 20.83 -14.70
CA GLY A 669 -20.80 20.85 -15.74
C GLY A 669 -21.39 20.74 -17.15
N ASN A 670 -22.52 21.43 -17.39
CA ASN A 670 -23.27 21.46 -18.65
C ASN A 670 -23.79 20.10 -19.14
N THR A 671 -23.82 19.07 -18.29
CA THR A 671 -24.31 17.74 -18.70
C THR A 671 -25.82 17.55 -18.55
N GLY A 672 -26.45 18.35 -17.70
CA GLY A 672 -27.86 18.20 -17.32
C GLY A 672 -28.13 17.13 -16.26
N TYR A 673 -27.10 16.42 -15.78
CA TYR A 673 -27.21 15.38 -14.77
C TYR A 673 -26.28 15.64 -13.57
N LYS A 674 -26.73 15.29 -12.37
CA LYS A 674 -25.92 15.37 -11.15
C LYS A 674 -26.36 14.26 -10.20
N GLY A 675 -25.47 13.30 -9.95
CA GLY A 675 -25.76 12.11 -9.16
C GLY A 675 -26.30 10.93 -9.97
N ARG A 676 -26.62 9.85 -9.27
CA ARG A 676 -27.13 8.59 -9.84
C ARG A 676 -28.20 7.97 -8.93
N THR A 677 -29.12 7.24 -9.53
CA THR A 677 -30.11 6.41 -8.84
C THR A 677 -30.06 4.99 -9.38
N GLY A 678 -30.35 4.01 -8.52
CA GLY A 678 -30.52 2.62 -8.96
C GLY A 678 -31.79 2.46 -9.80
N VAL A 679 -31.79 1.52 -10.73
CA VAL A 679 -32.97 0.91 -11.36
C VAL A 679 -32.94 -0.58 -11.07
N HIS A 680 -34.09 -1.16 -10.77
CA HIS A 680 -34.16 -2.45 -10.10
C HIS A 680 -35.18 -3.39 -10.75
N GLU A 681 -34.77 -4.64 -10.92
CA GLU A 681 -35.61 -5.76 -11.33
C GLU A 681 -35.54 -6.81 -10.22
N LEU A 682 -36.64 -6.99 -9.49
CA LEU A 682 -36.70 -7.88 -8.33
C LEU A 682 -37.53 -9.12 -8.65
N LEU A 683 -36.85 -10.25 -8.78
CA LEU A 683 -37.43 -11.56 -8.94
C LEU A 683 -37.58 -12.23 -7.58
N GLY A 684 -38.79 -12.68 -7.24
CA GLY A 684 -39.04 -13.53 -6.08
C GLY A 684 -39.23 -14.99 -6.49
N MET A 685 -38.73 -15.92 -5.68
CA MET A 685 -38.83 -17.35 -5.97
C MET A 685 -40.20 -17.93 -5.53
N THR A 686 -41.20 -17.81 -6.41
CA THR A 686 -42.56 -18.35 -6.21
C THR A 686 -42.62 -19.86 -6.47
N GLN A 687 -43.72 -20.52 -6.10
CA GLN A 687 -43.89 -21.96 -6.31
C GLN A 687 -43.90 -22.32 -7.80
N GLU A 688 -44.56 -21.51 -8.61
CA GLU A 688 -44.62 -21.65 -10.07
C GLU A 688 -43.24 -21.48 -10.68
N LEU A 689 -42.49 -20.46 -10.24
CA LEU A 689 -41.14 -20.23 -10.72
C LEU A 689 -40.19 -21.36 -10.31
N ARG A 690 -40.28 -21.88 -9.08
CA ARG A 690 -39.53 -23.08 -8.66
C ARG A 690 -39.78 -24.27 -9.59
N SER A 691 -41.04 -24.52 -9.95
CA SER A 691 -41.36 -25.60 -10.89
C SER A 691 -40.73 -25.39 -12.26
N LEU A 692 -40.54 -24.15 -12.71
CA LEU A 692 -39.82 -23.84 -13.95
C LEU A 692 -38.33 -24.08 -13.80
N VAL A 693 -37.73 -23.72 -12.66
CA VAL A 693 -36.32 -24.00 -12.38
C VAL A 693 -36.04 -25.50 -12.32
N TYR A 694 -36.88 -26.30 -11.65
CA TYR A 694 -36.73 -27.76 -11.62
C TYR A 694 -36.76 -28.40 -13.01
N LYS A 695 -37.48 -27.81 -13.96
CA LYS A 695 -37.60 -28.27 -15.35
C LYS A 695 -36.53 -27.67 -16.27
N GLU A 696 -35.63 -26.84 -15.73
CA GLU A 696 -34.63 -26.10 -16.50
C GLU A 696 -35.26 -25.31 -17.66
N ALA A 697 -36.40 -24.67 -17.40
CA ALA A 697 -37.12 -23.89 -18.40
C ALA A 697 -36.27 -22.74 -18.97
N SER A 698 -36.65 -22.24 -20.15
CA SER A 698 -35.92 -21.16 -20.78
C SER A 698 -36.00 -19.84 -20.00
N VAL A 699 -35.00 -18.98 -20.15
CA VAL A 699 -34.99 -17.62 -19.56
C VAL A 699 -36.25 -16.84 -19.93
N ALA A 700 -36.76 -17.01 -21.15
CA ALA A 700 -37.98 -16.35 -21.61
C ALA A 700 -39.23 -16.78 -20.83
N GLU A 701 -39.37 -18.08 -20.54
CA GLU A 701 -40.47 -18.62 -19.76
C GLU A 701 -40.39 -18.18 -18.29
N MET A 702 -39.20 -18.26 -17.69
CA MET A 702 -38.96 -17.78 -16.32
C MET A 702 -39.22 -16.27 -16.19
N LYS A 703 -38.78 -15.47 -17.16
CA LYS A 703 -39.05 -14.03 -17.19
C LYS A 703 -40.55 -13.76 -17.28
N LYS A 704 -41.27 -14.46 -18.15
CA LYS A 704 -42.72 -14.31 -18.29
C LYS A 704 -43.44 -14.64 -16.98
N GLN A 705 -43.07 -15.74 -16.33
CA GLN A 705 -43.64 -16.10 -15.03
C GLN A 705 -43.32 -15.06 -13.96
N ALA A 706 -42.05 -14.63 -13.84
CA ALA A 706 -41.66 -13.61 -12.88
C ALA A 706 -42.41 -12.29 -13.10
N THR A 707 -42.66 -11.88 -14.36
CA THR A 707 -43.48 -10.70 -14.68
C THR A 707 -44.94 -10.86 -14.20
N ASN A 708 -45.52 -12.04 -14.39
CA ASN A 708 -46.85 -12.37 -13.86
C ASN A 708 -46.88 -12.31 -12.34
N ASP A 709 -45.79 -12.74 -11.70
CA ASP A 709 -45.58 -12.67 -10.25
C ASP A 709 -45.24 -11.24 -9.76
N GLY A 710 -45.45 -10.23 -10.60
CA GLY A 710 -45.28 -8.81 -10.26
C GLY A 710 -43.86 -8.27 -10.40
N MET A 711 -42.92 -9.01 -10.99
CA MET A 711 -41.60 -8.46 -11.36
C MET A 711 -41.78 -7.42 -12.46
N ARG A 712 -41.08 -6.30 -12.35
CA ARG A 712 -40.91 -5.34 -13.45
C ARG A 712 -39.44 -5.30 -13.84
N THR A 713 -39.21 -5.13 -15.13
CA THR A 713 -37.87 -5.10 -15.72
C THR A 713 -37.12 -3.83 -15.35
N LEU A 714 -35.79 -3.84 -15.53
CA LEU A 714 -34.95 -2.66 -15.33
C LEU A 714 -35.43 -1.44 -16.16
N VAL A 715 -35.90 -1.69 -17.39
CA VAL A 715 -36.42 -0.64 -18.29
C VAL A 715 -37.76 -0.09 -17.78
N GLN A 716 -38.65 -0.95 -17.30
CA GLN A 716 -39.93 -0.52 -16.70
C GLN A 716 -39.70 0.31 -15.43
N ASP A 717 -38.79 -0.09 -14.54
CA ASP A 717 -38.43 0.70 -13.34
C ASP A 717 -37.77 2.04 -13.71
N ALA A 718 -36.97 2.08 -14.79
CA ALA A 718 -36.40 3.32 -15.31
C ALA A 718 -37.49 4.28 -15.81
N ILE A 719 -38.51 3.78 -16.53
CA ILE A 719 -39.67 4.59 -16.97
C ILE A 719 -40.45 5.13 -15.78
N PHE A 720 -40.69 4.31 -14.75
CA PHE A 720 -41.33 4.78 -13.53
C PHE A 720 -40.59 5.98 -12.91
N LYS A 721 -39.25 5.98 -12.97
CA LYS A 721 -38.40 7.08 -12.50
C LYS A 721 -38.39 8.30 -13.43
N VAL A 722 -38.64 8.13 -14.73
CA VAL A 722 -38.89 9.25 -15.65
C VAL A 722 -40.16 9.97 -15.27
N LEU A 723 -41.24 9.24 -14.99
CA LEU A 723 -42.52 9.83 -14.58
C LEU A 723 -42.44 10.57 -13.24
N LYS A 724 -41.58 10.09 -12.33
CA LYS A 724 -41.28 10.78 -11.07
C LYS A 724 -40.41 12.04 -11.27
N GLY A 725 -39.76 12.18 -12.43
CA GLY A 725 -38.86 13.29 -12.74
C GLY A 725 -37.47 13.16 -12.11
N ASP A 726 -37.07 11.93 -11.77
CA ASP A 726 -35.74 11.60 -11.24
C ASP A 726 -34.69 11.49 -12.38
N THR A 727 -35.11 11.01 -13.56
CA THR A 727 -34.29 10.78 -14.76
C THR A 727 -35.09 11.12 -16.03
N ASP A 728 -34.50 10.96 -17.22
CA ASP A 728 -35.14 11.18 -18.53
C ASP A 728 -35.15 9.93 -19.43
N LEU A 729 -35.82 10.04 -20.59
CA LEU A 729 -35.95 8.97 -21.58
C LEU A 729 -34.61 8.56 -22.21
N ALA A 730 -33.64 9.49 -22.30
CA ALA A 730 -32.31 9.18 -22.82
C ALA A 730 -31.57 8.18 -21.91
N GLN A 731 -31.73 8.27 -20.59
CA GLN A 731 -31.19 7.25 -19.69
C GLN A 731 -31.92 5.90 -19.79
N VAL A 732 -33.22 5.87 -20.14
CA VAL A 732 -33.96 4.61 -20.35
C VAL A 732 -33.38 3.83 -21.53
N GLN A 733 -33.04 4.50 -22.63
CA GLN A 733 -32.41 3.88 -23.80
C GLN A 733 -31.08 3.19 -23.45
N ILE A 734 -30.23 3.85 -22.63
CA ILE A 734 -28.97 3.28 -22.13
C ILE A 734 -29.21 2.01 -21.30
N VAL A 735 -30.30 1.94 -20.53
CA VAL A 735 -30.65 0.74 -19.76
C VAL A 735 -31.12 -0.39 -20.68
N GLY A 736 -31.93 -0.07 -21.70
CA GLY A 736 -32.43 -1.03 -22.69
C GLY A 736 -31.36 -1.61 -23.60
N GLY A 737 -30.22 -0.92 -23.76
CA GLY A 737 -29.16 -1.29 -24.69
C GLY A 737 -29.48 -0.95 -26.16
N GLU A 738 -30.41 0.00 -26.39
CA GLU A 738 -30.77 0.56 -27.70
C GLU A 738 -30.04 1.87 -27.99
#